data_AF-A0A7S3H3R5-F1
#
_entry.id   AF-A0A7S3H3R5-F1
#
_cell.length_a   1.000
_cell.length_b   1.000
_cell.length_c   1.000
_cell.angle_alpha   90.00
_cell.angle_beta   90.00
_cell.angle_gamma   90.00
#
_symmetry.space_group_name_H-M   'P 1'
#
loop_
_entity.id
_entity.type
_entity.pdbx_description
1 polymer ?
#
loop_
_entity_poly.entity_id
_entity_poly.type
_entity_poly.pdbx_seq_one_letter_code
_entity_poly.pdbx_strand_id
1 'polypeptide(L)'
;YRLNGESNLENMEEICKLCRNTGYIPGPDGKKPKNHPDAFFKRFAPHKELIRLAIGRLQTDDIYLMANSYPNPDHRSTRLASQASMLYVILYFAPDMLNTQKAAMREIADKYFNDNWVISTYMGQVVDLTTEWANYPAAKLALDNVINASGVKQMNDRNAALMTKSLDSLKAYLKEGVLQQDYLLDHINDLMNCVRECNIALRWRLLHRRCKSEAFRKIVDTLVSPQQVVALLLNTSQLEYLLKGMLQQLLDEKDVAWTTGKSAAADRMSEMSEYFTGEMALTRVKRDDNLVRWFAGLAAQVNGLNLEEDHATATGRKIQGLIAALEDVEQFEAVDTNVQIKSFLNEAREIFRMMIRTVNIKNEVLTTLENISDASFAWQTMSDYIPVFHERIRKDPNSVVLLRATFLKTASILDVPLVRITAIDSPDAVSVAEYYSGELVEFVRLVLEIIPISVFHVLSQIVRIQTTQMKAIPIRLEAKDLKDYAQLDMRCELAKLTHQVSIFTEGILVMQKTLLGVIQIEPRQILEEGLRRELVRQVSAAMHHDLTFRDMTRQEINHNMSRLAATLDGLKRSIEYLQDYIGIAGLKIFQQEFARTINYNTEQEANRFLKRKTFDSASRYQSKAIPIPRVMSTGGSVDNDESGAVNFMGRVMSSLLYLTDPSRTVYAPECSAWFVHSAPDQKVASTSEACGIRTFALLERSIGVIGLRGLDRLLAFRTVHTFNGFLKFYNTSVYPFRTMLDQIRGALHPEHLIPENASKLYSNAMKKVENLMIPLLKAIRKIGQGQLIRRQIANLLQFGCQLDAHLLYQSLDTFNRSLVNEVKRHYAQPEQHPYPAKENPLMFETT
;
A
#
# COMPACT_ATOMS: atom_id res chain seq x y z
N TYR A 1 -23.49 1.29 15.27
CA TYR A 1 -23.44 2.67 15.79
C TYR A 1 -23.41 3.74 14.70
N ARG A 2 -22.41 3.76 13.78
CA ARG A 2 -22.25 4.85 12.78
C ARG A 2 -23.23 4.86 11.59
N LEU A 3 -23.99 3.79 11.37
CA LEU A 3 -24.86 3.67 10.18
C LEU A 3 -26.37 3.77 10.49
N ASN A 4 -26.87 3.18 11.60
CA ASN A 4 -28.33 2.99 11.79
C ASN A 4 -28.95 3.65 13.04
N GLY A 5 -28.20 4.46 13.79
CA GLY A 5 -28.71 5.13 15.02
C GLY A 5 -28.90 4.22 16.23
N GLU A 6 -29.02 4.81 17.43
CA GLU A 6 -29.10 4.11 18.73
C GLU A 6 -30.42 3.34 18.93
N SER A 7 -31.50 3.78 18.28
CA SER A 7 -32.87 3.29 18.51
C SER A 7 -33.19 1.92 17.90
N ASN A 8 -32.36 1.39 17.00
CA ASN A 8 -32.60 0.12 16.30
C ASN A 8 -31.82 -1.08 16.89
N LEU A 9 -31.16 -0.92 18.04
CA LEU A 9 -30.33 -1.95 18.67
C LEU A 9 -30.94 -2.39 20.01
N GLU A 10 -31.67 -3.51 20.03
CA GLU A 10 -32.37 -4.04 21.22
C GLU A 10 -31.44 -4.29 22.42
N ASN A 11 -30.16 -4.61 22.21
CA ASN A 11 -29.19 -4.97 23.26
C ASN A 11 -28.13 -3.89 23.54
N MET A 12 -28.43 -2.61 23.27
CA MET A 12 -27.45 -1.53 23.36
C MET A 12 -26.82 -1.39 24.76
N GLU A 13 -27.60 -1.52 25.84
CA GLU A 13 -27.06 -1.40 27.20
C GLU A 13 -26.07 -2.53 27.55
N GLU A 14 -26.34 -3.75 27.10
CA GLU A 14 -25.46 -4.90 27.33
C GLU A 14 -24.16 -4.78 26.55
N ILE A 15 -24.25 -4.34 25.29
CA ILE A 15 -23.08 -4.01 24.45
C ILE A 15 -22.27 -2.89 25.08
N CYS A 16 -22.91 -1.83 25.57
CA CYS A 16 -22.23 -0.74 26.27
C CYS A 16 -21.57 -1.20 27.59
N LYS A 17 -22.18 -2.11 28.35
CA LYS A 17 -21.57 -2.73 29.54
C LYS A 17 -20.35 -3.59 29.19
N LEU A 18 -20.42 -4.34 28.08
CA LEU A 18 -19.32 -5.18 27.58
C LEU A 18 -18.16 -4.33 27.05
N CYS A 19 -18.45 -3.26 26.30
CA CYS A 19 -17.47 -2.33 25.72
C CYS A 19 -16.99 -1.24 26.70
N ARG A 20 -17.50 -1.17 27.93
CA ARG A 20 -17.12 -0.13 28.91
C ARG A 20 -15.66 -0.30 29.31
N ASN A 21 -14.83 0.70 29.00
CA ASN A 21 -13.39 0.70 29.30
C ASN A 21 -13.10 0.27 30.75
N THR A 22 -12.17 -0.67 30.91
CA THR A 22 -11.71 -1.21 32.20
C THR A 22 -10.66 -0.31 32.87
N GLY A 23 -10.32 0.83 32.27
CA GLY A 23 -9.22 1.70 32.72
C GLY A 23 -7.81 1.15 32.42
N TYR A 24 -7.71 0.00 31.75
CA TYR A 24 -6.43 -0.55 31.29
C TYR A 24 -6.05 0.08 29.94
N ILE A 25 -4.93 0.80 29.92
CA ILE A 25 -4.31 1.32 28.70
C ILE A 25 -3.04 0.50 28.46
N PRO A 26 -2.95 -0.30 27.37
CA PRO A 26 -1.74 -1.02 27.05
C PRO A 26 -0.63 -0.04 26.65
N GLY A 27 0.44 0.03 27.45
CA GLY A 27 1.59 0.92 27.28
C GLY A 27 2.72 0.58 28.27
N PRO A 28 3.91 1.20 28.16
CA PRO A 28 5.08 0.86 28.97
C PRO A 28 4.87 1.05 30.48
N ASP A 29 4.02 2.01 30.89
CA ASP A 29 3.68 2.30 32.30
C ASP A 29 2.34 1.69 32.76
N GLY A 30 1.66 0.92 31.89
CA GLY A 30 0.29 0.43 32.13
C GLY A 30 0.20 -0.66 33.19
N LYS A 31 0.29 -0.31 34.49
CA LYS A 31 0.03 -1.24 35.59
C LYS A 31 -1.38 -1.81 35.44
N LYS A 32 -1.48 -3.14 35.38
CA LYS A 32 -2.78 -3.84 35.35
C LYS A 32 -3.59 -3.45 36.58
N PRO A 33 -4.87 -3.04 36.43
CA PRO A 33 -5.76 -2.81 37.55
C PRO A 33 -5.83 -4.06 38.45
N LYS A 34 -5.98 -3.86 39.77
CA LYS A 34 -6.24 -4.98 40.69
C LYS A 34 -7.49 -5.74 40.21
N ASN A 35 -7.35 -7.05 39.98
CA ASN A 35 -8.39 -7.97 39.47
C ASN A 35 -8.68 -7.92 37.97
N HIS A 36 -7.79 -7.36 37.12
CA HIS A 36 -7.87 -7.52 35.66
C HIS A 36 -7.04 -8.75 35.21
N PRO A 37 -7.56 -9.66 34.36
CA PRO A 37 -8.83 -9.58 33.63
C PRO A 37 -10.05 -10.23 34.31
N ASP A 38 -9.93 -10.85 35.49
CA ASP A 38 -11.04 -11.54 36.18
C ASP A 38 -12.33 -10.72 36.30
N ALA A 39 -12.21 -9.44 36.70
CA ALA A 39 -13.34 -8.53 36.83
C ALA A 39 -14.01 -8.19 35.50
N PHE A 40 -13.28 -8.31 34.38
CA PHE A 40 -13.82 -8.13 33.04
C PHE A 40 -14.62 -9.36 32.60
N PHE A 41 -14.05 -10.57 32.74
CA PHE A 41 -14.73 -11.83 32.42
C PHE A 41 -15.96 -12.09 33.32
N LYS A 42 -15.93 -11.63 34.58
CA LYS A 42 -17.09 -11.69 35.49
C LYS A 42 -18.29 -10.86 35.03
N ARG A 43 -18.14 -9.90 34.10
CA ARG A 43 -19.27 -9.11 33.58
C ARG A 43 -20.27 -9.95 32.80
N PHE A 44 -19.81 -11.06 32.22
CA PHE A 44 -20.64 -12.01 31.50
C PHE A 44 -20.16 -13.43 31.79
N ALA A 45 -20.61 -14.01 32.90
CA ALA A 45 -20.15 -15.32 33.36
C ALA A 45 -21.09 -16.44 32.83
N PRO A 46 -20.59 -17.35 31.97
CA PRO A 46 -21.35 -18.54 31.58
C PRO A 46 -21.51 -19.52 32.75
N HIS A 47 -22.42 -20.48 32.60
CA HIS A 47 -22.70 -21.47 33.64
C HIS A 47 -21.44 -22.27 34.02
N LYS A 48 -21.17 -22.44 35.33
CA LYS A 48 -19.92 -23.06 35.83
C LYS A 48 -19.70 -24.50 35.31
N GLU A 49 -20.77 -25.29 35.23
CA GLU A 49 -20.67 -26.66 34.69
C GLU A 49 -20.29 -26.68 33.20
N LEU A 50 -20.75 -25.70 32.41
CA LEU A 50 -20.37 -25.60 31.00
C LEU A 50 -18.88 -25.33 30.85
N ILE A 51 -18.33 -24.42 31.66
CA ILE A 51 -16.89 -24.10 31.67
C ILE A 51 -16.08 -25.34 32.07
N ARG A 52 -16.51 -26.06 33.11
CA ARG A 52 -15.84 -27.29 33.56
C ARG A 52 -15.84 -28.37 32.48
N LEU A 53 -16.97 -28.60 31.81
CA LEU A 53 -17.08 -29.55 30.70
C LEU A 53 -16.21 -29.12 29.51
N ALA A 54 -16.17 -27.83 29.18
CA ALA A 54 -15.34 -27.30 28.11
C ALA A 54 -13.84 -27.49 28.39
N ILE A 55 -13.39 -27.20 29.62
CA ILE A 55 -12.00 -27.45 30.04
C ILE A 55 -11.69 -28.95 29.97
N GLY A 56 -12.57 -29.81 30.48
CA GLY A 56 -12.38 -31.26 30.43
C GLY A 56 -12.24 -31.79 29.01
N ARG A 57 -13.12 -31.35 28.08
CA ARG A 57 -13.04 -31.71 26.66
C ARG A 57 -11.78 -31.20 25.99
N LEU A 58 -11.39 -29.96 26.26
CA LEU A 58 -10.13 -29.41 25.75
C LEU A 58 -8.93 -30.20 26.23
N GLN A 59 -8.96 -30.71 27.47
CA GLN A 59 -7.90 -31.52 28.07
C GLN A 59 -7.85 -32.96 27.55
N THR A 60 -8.96 -33.58 27.16
CA THR A 60 -8.95 -34.99 26.73
C THR A 60 -8.86 -35.17 25.21
N ASP A 61 -9.58 -34.34 24.45
CA ASP A 61 -9.86 -34.60 23.04
C ASP A 61 -9.03 -33.70 22.11
N ASP A 62 -8.67 -34.19 20.91
CA ASP A 62 -8.17 -33.37 19.81
C ASP A 62 -9.36 -32.85 18.99
N ILE A 63 -9.92 -31.72 19.43
CA ILE A 63 -11.17 -31.14 18.89
C ILE A 63 -11.04 -30.77 17.42
N TYR A 64 -9.82 -30.46 16.96
CA TYR A 64 -9.57 -30.05 15.58
C TYR A 64 -8.99 -31.17 14.71
N LEU A 65 -8.88 -32.39 15.24
CA LEU A 65 -8.37 -33.57 14.54
C LEU A 65 -7.00 -33.33 13.85
N MET A 66 -6.15 -32.53 14.49
CA MET A 66 -4.83 -32.13 13.95
C MET A 66 -3.77 -33.22 14.05
N ALA A 67 -4.09 -34.35 14.70
CA ALA A 67 -3.24 -35.53 14.80
C ALA A 67 -2.71 -36.03 13.45
N ASN A 68 -3.54 -36.04 12.41
CA ASN A 68 -3.12 -36.47 11.07
C ASN A 68 -2.16 -35.46 10.41
N SER A 69 -2.35 -34.16 10.68
CA SER A 69 -1.49 -33.10 10.15
C SER A 69 -0.11 -33.07 10.82
N TYR A 70 -0.03 -33.44 12.10
CA TYR A 70 1.21 -33.47 12.89
C TYR A 70 1.40 -34.84 13.59
N PRO A 71 1.92 -35.85 12.87
CA PRO A 71 2.06 -37.20 13.39
C PRO A 71 3.23 -37.36 14.38
N ASN A 72 4.29 -36.56 14.25
CA ASN A 72 5.48 -36.65 15.11
C ASN A 72 5.14 -36.17 16.55
N PRO A 73 5.42 -36.96 17.60
CA PRO A 73 5.24 -36.56 19.00
C PRO A 73 5.90 -35.23 19.38
N ASP A 74 7.05 -34.91 18.77
CA ASP A 74 7.75 -33.65 18.99
C ASP A 74 6.95 -32.41 18.55
N HIS A 75 5.96 -32.59 17.68
CA HIS A 75 5.14 -31.49 17.11
C HIS A 75 3.86 -31.23 17.93
N ARG A 76 3.74 -31.85 19.11
CA ARG A 76 2.54 -31.82 19.96
C ARG A 76 2.06 -30.41 20.29
N SER A 77 2.97 -29.49 20.57
CA SER A 77 2.65 -28.13 20.97
C SER A 77 2.05 -27.30 19.85
N THR A 78 2.55 -27.48 18.62
CA THR A 78 1.95 -26.90 17.41
C THR A 78 0.60 -27.53 17.11
N ARG A 79 0.50 -28.87 17.22
CA ARG A 79 -0.75 -29.61 17.00
C ARG A 79 -1.90 -29.11 17.88
N LEU A 80 -1.61 -28.86 19.16
CA LEU A 80 -2.61 -28.44 20.14
C LEU A 80 -2.72 -26.91 20.27
N ALA A 81 -2.05 -26.12 19.42
CA ALA A 81 -1.90 -24.68 19.63
C ALA A 81 -3.23 -23.91 19.60
N SER A 82 -4.14 -24.25 18.69
CA SER A 82 -5.47 -23.63 18.61
C SER A 82 -6.29 -23.92 19.88
N GLN A 83 -6.24 -25.17 20.38
CA GLN A 83 -6.89 -25.54 21.64
C GLN A 83 -6.22 -24.86 22.84
N ALA A 84 -4.90 -24.73 22.85
CA ALA A 84 -4.16 -24.03 23.89
C ALA A 84 -4.59 -22.57 24.01
N SER A 85 -4.79 -21.89 22.87
CA SER A 85 -5.28 -20.50 22.85
C SER A 85 -6.71 -20.37 23.42
N MET A 86 -7.58 -21.32 23.13
CA MET A 86 -8.95 -21.38 23.67
C MET A 86 -8.94 -21.67 25.17
N LEU A 87 -8.12 -22.62 25.59
CA LEU A 87 -7.96 -22.99 26.99
C LEU A 87 -7.44 -21.80 27.81
N TYR A 88 -6.47 -21.04 27.29
CA TYR A 88 -5.99 -19.80 27.91
C TYR A 88 -7.13 -18.81 28.20
N VAL A 89 -8.02 -18.57 27.23
CA VAL A 89 -9.17 -17.66 27.42
C VAL A 89 -10.19 -18.24 28.40
N ILE A 90 -10.51 -19.53 28.26
CA ILE A 90 -11.53 -20.21 29.08
C ILE A 90 -11.12 -20.27 30.56
N LEU A 91 -9.83 -20.41 30.86
CA LEU A 91 -9.32 -20.45 32.23
C LEU A 91 -9.64 -19.18 33.04
N TYR A 92 -9.80 -18.01 32.40
CA TYR A 92 -10.21 -16.78 33.11
C TYR A 92 -11.67 -16.78 33.56
N PHE A 93 -12.52 -17.64 32.98
CA PHE A 93 -13.86 -17.89 33.51
C PHE A 93 -13.85 -18.85 34.71
N ALA A 94 -12.71 -19.49 35.01
CA ALA A 94 -12.50 -20.39 36.16
C ALA A 94 -11.28 -19.95 37.01
N PRO A 95 -11.30 -18.75 37.62
CA PRO A 95 -10.14 -18.18 38.33
C PRO A 95 -9.67 -19.03 39.53
N ASP A 96 -10.55 -19.85 40.10
CA ASP A 96 -10.21 -20.78 41.18
C ASP A 96 -9.14 -21.80 40.73
N MET A 97 -9.20 -22.24 39.48
CA MET A 97 -8.24 -23.19 38.90
C MET A 97 -6.85 -22.55 38.76
N LEU A 98 -6.78 -21.30 38.27
CA LEU A 98 -5.54 -20.54 38.12
C LEU A 98 -4.87 -20.22 39.47
N ASN A 99 -5.65 -20.02 40.54
CA ASN A 99 -5.13 -19.64 41.85
C ASN A 99 -4.82 -20.82 42.77
N THR A 100 -5.67 -21.86 42.80
CA THR A 100 -5.63 -22.89 43.85
C THR A 100 -5.31 -24.30 43.35
N GLN A 101 -5.69 -24.65 42.11
CA GLN A 101 -5.61 -26.03 41.61
C GLN A 101 -4.25 -26.35 40.98
N LYS A 102 -3.23 -26.58 41.81
CA LYS A 102 -1.84 -26.83 41.37
C LYS A 102 -1.68 -28.04 40.45
N ALA A 103 -2.35 -29.17 40.73
CA ALA A 103 -2.21 -30.38 39.93
C ALA A 103 -2.78 -30.22 38.51
N ALA A 104 -3.99 -29.66 38.40
CA ALA A 104 -4.63 -29.39 37.11
C ALA A 104 -3.81 -28.38 36.27
N MET A 105 -3.32 -27.30 36.89
CA MET A 105 -2.49 -26.33 36.17
C MET A 105 -1.15 -26.90 35.71
N ARG A 106 -0.54 -27.81 36.48
CA ARG A 106 0.67 -28.52 36.07
C ARG A 106 0.44 -29.38 34.83
N GLU A 107 -0.63 -30.17 34.83
CA GLU A 107 -1.01 -30.99 33.68
C GLU A 107 -1.27 -30.13 32.43
N ILE A 108 -1.95 -28.99 32.59
CA ILE A 108 -2.19 -28.04 31.50
C ILE A 108 -0.87 -27.46 30.97
N ALA A 109 0.03 -27.01 31.85
CA ALA A 109 1.32 -26.45 31.46
C ALA A 109 2.19 -27.48 30.72
N ASP A 110 2.31 -28.70 31.27
CA ASP A 110 3.08 -29.79 30.68
C ASP A 110 2.47 -30.29 29.35
N LYS A 111 1.15 -30.13 29.16
CA LYS A 111 0.46 -30.55 27.94
C LYS A 111 0.51 -29.54 26.80
N TYR A 112 0.21 -28.28 27.08
CA TYR A 112 -0.03 -27.25 26.06
C TYR A 112 1.07 -26.20 25.96
N PHE A 113 1.82 -25.96 27.03
CA PHE A 113 2.74 -24.83 27.16
C PHE A 113 4.16 -25.29 27.50
N ASN A 114 4.51 -26.53 27.13
CA ASN A 114 5.79 -27.14 27.47
C ASN A 114 6.98 -26.47 26.77
N ASP A 115 6.79 -26.02 25.53
CA ASP A 115 7.78 -25.38 24.66
C ASP A 115 7.27 -24.06 24.04
N ASN A 116 5.99 -23.74 24.25
CA ASN A 116 5.28 -22.59 23.70
C ASN A 116 4.63 -21.76 24.82
N TRP A 117 5.35 -20.77 25.35
CA TRP A 117 4.82 -19.88 26.40
C TRP A 117 4.36 -18.51 25.89
N VAL A 118 4.75 -18.19 24.65
CA VAL A 118 4.19 -17.06 23.92
C VAL A 118 3.18 -17.62 22.92
N ILE A 119 1.91 -17.31 23.14
CA ILE A 119 0.80 -17.83 22.35
C ILE A 119 0.16 -16.74 21.52
N SER A 120 -0.45 -17.14 20.40
CA SER A 120 -1.36 -16.30 19.65
C SER A 120 -2.79 -16.59 20.07
N THR A 121 -3.53 -15.52 20.35
CA THR A 121 -4.98 -15.57 20.52
C THR A 121 -5.64 -15.05 19.24
N TYR A 122 -6.93 -14.78 19.28
CA TYR A 122 -7.71 -14.30 18.14
C TYR A 122 -6.99 -13.14 17.41
N MET A 123 -6.97 -13.17 16.07
CA MET A 123 -6.30 -12.18 15.20
C MET A 123 -4.77 -12.07 15.38
N GLY A 124 -4.11 -13.16 15.80
CA GLY A 124 -2.67 -13.17 15.98
C GLY A 124 -2.19 -12.24 17.10
N GLN A 125 -3.08 -11.88 18.04
CA GLN A 125 -2.71 -11.11 19.22
C GLN A 125 -1.82 -11.97 20.11
N VAL A 126 -0.59 -11.49 20.31
CA VAL A 126 0.44 -12.23 21.02
C VAL A 126 0.33 -12.02 22.52
N VAL A 127 0.36 -13.12 23.27
CA VAL A 127 0.25 -13.15 24.72
C VAL A 127 1.43 -13.91 25.31
N ASP A 128 2.13 -13.27 26.25
CA ASP A 128 3.22 -13.88 27.00
C ASP A 128 2.71 -14.36 28.36
N LEU A 129 2.60 -15.68 28.51
CA LEU A 129 2.06 -16.32 29.72
C LEU A 129 2.90 -16.02 30.97
N THR A 130 4.20 -15.78 30.84
CA THR A 130 5.06 -15.43 31.98
C THR A 130 4.64 -14.11 32.65
N THR A 131 4.01 -13.23 31.87
CA THR A 131 3.50 -11.93 32.37
C THR A 131 2.01 -11.97 32.70
N GLU A 132 1.22 -12.74 31.96
CA GLU A 132 -0.22 -12.83 32.18
C GLU A 132 -0.59 -13.71 33.37
N TRP A 133 0.18 -14.77 33.61
CA TRP A 133 -0.05 -15.68 34.74
C TRP A 133 0.75 -15.32 36.00
N ALA A 134 1.54 -14.25 35.96
CA ALA A 134 2.40 -13.83 37.09
C ALA A 134 1.64 -13.60 38.41
N ASN A 135 0.38 -13.15 38.33
CA ASN A 135 -0.47 -12.87 39.49
C ASN A 135 -1.23 -14.10 40.02
N TYR A 136 -1.14 -15.25 39.35
CA TYR A 136 -1.89 -16.47 39.68
C TYR A 136 -0.92 -17.54 40.22
N PRO A 137 -0.95 -17.86 41.54
CA PRO A 137 0.08 -18.70 42.15
C PRO A 137 0.19 -20.12 41.58
N ALA A 138 -0.93 -20.80 41.33
CA ALA A 138 -0.90 -22.17 40.81
C ALA A 138 -0.44 -22.21 39.34
N ALA A 139 -0.91 -21.26 38.52
CA ALA A 139 -0.51 -21.13 37.12
C ALA A 139 0.97 -20.74 36.96
N LYS A 140 1.45 -19.79 37.77
CA LYS A 140 2.87 -19.38 37.78
C LYS A 140 3.78 -20.54 38.17
N LEU A 141 3.45 -21.26 39.24
CA LEU A 141 4.25 -22.41 39.68
C LEU A 141 4.31 -23.51 38.62
N ALA A 142 3.20 -23.75 37.91
CA ALA A 142 3.16 -24.70 36.81
C ALA A 142 4.07 -24.27 35.64
N LEU A 143 4.06 -22.99 35.25
CA LEU A 143 4.92 -22.47 34.20
C LEU A 143 6.41 -22.47 34.59
N ASP A 144 6.75 -22.06 35.81
CA ASP A 144 8.13 -21.97 36.28
C ASP A 144 8.84 -23.34 36.28
N ASN A 145 8.08 -24.45 36.41
CA ASN A 145 8.60 -25.81 36.31
C ASN A 145 9.03 -26.18 34.89
N VAL A 146 8.38 -25.59 33.88
CA VAL A 146 8.56 -25.89 32.47
C VAL A 146 9.55 -24.91 31.83
N ILE A 147 9.43 -23.62 32.15
CA ILE A 147 10.14 -22.53 31.51
C ILE A 147 11.23 -22.01 32.44
N ASN A 148 12.45 -22.47 32.19
CA ASN A 148 13.65 -21.97 32.86
C ASN A 148 14.69 -21.51 31.82
N ALA A 149 15.68 -20.72 32.24
CA ALA A 149 16.65 -20.15 31.31
C ALA A 149 17.46 -21.22 30.54
N SER A 150 17.76 -22.36 31.17
CA SER A 150 18.45 -23.49 30.53
C SER A 150 17.57 -24.19 29.50
N GLY A 151 16.31 -24.43 29.81
CA GLY A 151 15.32 -25.03 28.91
C GLY A 151 15.01 -24.13 27.71
N VAL A 152 14.82 -22.83 27.94
CA VAL A 152 14.65 -21.84 26.86
C VAL A 152 15.86 -21.83 25.93
N LYS A 153 17.09 -21.92 26.48
CA LYS A 153 18.30 -22.03 25.66
C LYS A 153 18.32 -23.31 24.84
N GLN A 154 18.01 -24.46 25.43
CA GLN A 154 17.94 -25.74 24.71
C GLN A 154 16.88 -25.73 23.60
N MET A 155 15.70 -25.16 23.85
CA MET A 155 14.64 -24.99 22.85
C MET A 155 15.10 -24.07 21.71
N ASN A 156 15.77 -22.97 22.05
CA ASN A 156 16.34 -22.04 21.08
C ASN A 156 17.40 -22.71 20.19
N ASP A 157 18.31 -23.48 20.77
CA ASP A 157 19.35 -24.22 20.05
C ASP A 157 18.73 -25.27 19.11
N ARG A 158 17.75 -26.04 19.61
CA ARG A 158 17.01 -27.04 18.82
C ARG A 158 16.29 -26.41 17.64
N ASN A 159 15.59 -25.30 17.87
CA ASN A 159 14.89 -24.58 16.82
C ASN A 159 15.85 -23.97 15.79
N ALA A 160 17.00 -23.41 16.22
CA ALA A 160 18.02 -22.89 15.32
C ALA A 160 18.60 -23.99 14.40
N ALA A 161 18.86 -25.18 14.94
CA ALA A 161 19.31 -26.33 14.15
C ALA A 161 18.24 -26.78 13.13
N LEU A 162 16.97 -26.85 13.55
CA LEU A 162 15.85 -27.19 12.67
C LEU A 162 15.69 -26.19 11.53
N MET A 163 15.87 -24.91 11.83
CA MET A 163 15.78 -23.82 10.85
C MET A 163 16.89 -23.89 9.79
N THR A 164 18.13 -24.16 10.21
CA THR A 164 19.26 -24.33 9.28
C THR A 164 19.03 -25.54 8.37
N LYS A 165 18.65 -26.70 8.94
CA LYS A 165 18.29 -27.90 8.18
C LYS A 165 17.18 -27.61 7.16
N SER A 166 16.11 -26.95 7.62
CA SER A 166 14.96 -26.59 6.78
C SER A 166 15.36 -25.67 5.63
N LEU A 167 16.19 -24.66 5.87
CA LEU A 167 16.69 -23.76 4.83
C LEU A 167 17.51 -24.50 3.76
N ASP A 168 18.34 -25.46 4.15
CA ASP A 168 19.16 -26.22 3.20
C ASP A 168 18.32 -27.20 2.39
N SER A 169 17.34 -27.86 3.01
CA SER A 169 16.35 -28.67 2.27
C SER A 169 15.53 -27.82 1.30
N LEU A 170 15.08 -26.63 1.71
CA LEU A 170 14.34 -25.71 0.84
C LEU A 170 15.17 -25.27 -0.37
N LYS A 171 16.46 -24.97 -0.19
CA LYS A 171 17.35 -24.63 -1.31
C LYS A 171 17.49 -25.79 -2.30
N ALA A 172 17.51 -27.03 -1.82
CA ALA A 172 17.59 -28.21 -2.68
C ALA A 172 16.30 -28.41 -3.50
N TYR A 173 15.13 -28.31 -2.85
CA TYR A 173 13.84 -28.52 -3.51
C TYR A 173 13.44 -27.37 -4.44
N LEU A 174 13.73 -26.11 -4.07
CA LEU A 174 13.40 -24.94 -4.88
C LEU A 174 14.40 -24.66 -6.01
N LYS A 175 15.37 -25.55 -6.23
CA LYS A 175 16.27 -25.45 -7.38
C LYS A 175 15.48 -25.76 -8.66
N GLU A 176 15.68 -24.93 -9.67
CA GLU A 176 14.99 -25.06 -10.96
C GLU A 176 15.19 -26.46 -11.55
N GLY A 177 14.08 -27.07 -11.99
CA GLY A 177 14.05 -28.41 -12.58
C GLY A 177 13.92 -29.60 -11.60
N VAL A 178 13.97 -29.38 -10.27
CA VAL A 178 13.83 -30.47 -9.28
C VAL A 178 12.36 -30.81 -8.99
N LEU A 179 11.54 -29.81 -8.71
CA LEU A 179 10.10 -29.98 -8.47
C LEU A 179 9.34 -30.20 -9.79
N GLN A 180 9.38 -31.43 -10.28
CA GLN A 180 8.55 -31.92 -11.39
C GLN A 180 7.47 -32.88 -10.88
N GLN A 181 6.45 -33.15 -11.70
CA GLN A 181 5.32 -34.00 -11.31
C GLN A 181 5.78 -35.40 -10.85
N ASP A 182 6.71 -36.02 -11.56
CA ASP A 182 7.23 -37.35 -11.21
C ASP A 182 7.95 -37.35 -9.85
N TYR A 183 8.79 -36.33 -9.61
CA TYR A 183 9.53 -36.17 -8.36
C TYR A 183 8.57 -35.97 -7.17
N LEU A 184 7.50 -35.19 -7.36
CA LEU A 184 6.48 -34.97 -6.34
C LEU A 184 5.80 -36.28 -5.93
N LEU A 185 5.45 -37.12 -6.90
CA LEU A 185 4.76 -38.39 -6.66
C LEU A 185 5.66 -39.38 -5.89
N ASP A 186 6.96 -39.38 -6.16
CA ASP A 186 7.91 -40.28 -5.50
C ASP A 186 8.32 -39.78 -4.10
N HIS A 187 8.34 -38.47 -3.86
CA HIS A 187 8.85 -37.85 -2.62
C HIS A 187 7.80 -37.07 -1.80
N ILE A 188 6.51 -37.37 -1.97
CA ILE A 188 5.43 -36.62 -1.31
C ILE A 188 5.58 -36.57 0.22
N ASN A 189 6.01 -37.67 0.85
CA ASN A 189 6.19 -37.75 2.30
C ASN A 189 7.34 -36.86 2.78
N ASP A 190 8.46 -36.84 2.05
CA ASP A 190 9.63 -36.03 2.37
C ASP A 190 9.31 -34.54 2.24
N LEU A 191 8.60 -34.16 1.17
CA LEU A 191 8.15 -32.79 0.93
C LEU A 191 7.18 -32.33 2.03
N MET A 192 6.19 -33.14 2.37
CA MET A 192 5.25 -32.83 3.45
C MET A 192 5.94 -32.72 4.82
N ASN A 193 6.92 -33.57 5.11
CA ASN A 193 7.71 -33.47 6.34
C ASN A 193 8.56 -32.19 6.37
N CYS A 194 9.18 -31.81 5.25
CA CYS A 194 9.90 -30.56 5.13
C CYS A 194 8.98 -29.35 5.41
N VAL A 195 7.78 -29.31 4.81
CA VAL A 195 6.80 -28.24 5.05
C VAL A 195 6.38 -28.18 6.52
N ARG A 196 6.17 -29.33 7.19
CA ARG A 196 5.87 -29.37 8.63
C ARG A 196 7.01 -28.78 9.47
N GLU A 197 8.23 -29.26 9.26
CA GLU A 197 9.42 -28.79 9.98
C GLU A 197 9.62 -27.27 9.81
N CYS A 198 9.44 -26.77 8.59
CA CYS A 198 9.53 -25.34 8.29
C CYS A 198 8.50 -24.50 9.06
N ASN A 199 7.22 -24.88 9.02
CA ASN A 199 6.15 -24.12 9.68
C ASN A 199 6.26 -24.15 11.20
N ILE A 200 6.69 -25.27 11.77
CA ILE A 200 6.94 -25.37 13.21
C ILE A 200 8.09 -24.46 13.61
N ALA A 201 9.20 -24.48 12.86
CA ALA A 201 10.33 -23.61 13.12
C ALA A 201 9.94 -22.13 13.04
N LEU A 202 9.19 -21.75 11.99
CA LEU A 202 8.67 -20.40 11.79
C LEU A 202 7.73 -19.96 12.90
N ARG A 203 6.74 -20.78 13.25
CA ARG A 203 5.75 -20.48 14.28
C ARG A 203 6.40 -20.17 15.61
N TRP A 204 7.31 -21.04 16.04
CA TRP A 204 8.01 -20.86 17.31
C TRP A 204 8.81 -19.56 17.32
N ARG A 205 9.55 -19.25 16.24
CA ARG A 205 10.37 -18.04 16.15
C ARG A 205 9.58 -16.75 16.14
N LEU A 206 8.52 -16.69 15.32
CA LEU A 206 7.70 -15.49 15.18
C LEU A 206 7.01 -15.12 16.50
N LEU A 207 6.54 -16.11 17.25
CA LEU A 207 5.88 -15.90 18.54
C LEU A 207 6.88 -15.53 19.64
N HIS A 208 7.91 -16.34 19.87
CA HIS A 208 8.79 -16.19 21.04
C HIS A 208 9.68 -14.95 21.01
N ARG A 209 9.87 -14.32 19.85
CA ARG A 209 10.57 -13.03 19.74
C ARG A 209 9.85 -11.89 20.47
N ARG A 210 8.53 -11.98 20.63
CA ARG A 210 7.70 -11.01 21.39
C ARG A 210 7.60 -11.31 22.89
N CYS A 211 8.46 -12.20 23.40
CA CYS A 211 8.59 -12.41 24.83
C CYS A 211 8.90 -11.08 25.56
N LYS A 212 8.13 -10.76 26.60
CA LYS A 212 8.27 -9.53 27.38
C LYS A 212 9.40 -9.63 28.41
N SER A 213 9.77 -10.85 28.81
CA SER A 213 10.92 -11.08 29.70
C SER A 213 12.23 -10.79 28.97
N GLU A 214 12.98 -9.79 29.45
CA GLU A 214 14.24 -9.38 28.83
C GLU A 214 15.30 -10.51 28.82
N ALA A 215 15.34 -11.33 29.87
CA ALA A 215 16.26 -12.45 29.99
C ALA A 215 16.03 -13.50 28.89
N PHE A 216 14.76 -13.87 28.65
CA PHE A 216 14.42 -14.84 27.61
C PHE A 216 14.55 -14.26 26.21
N ARG A 217 14.16 -12.98 26.02
CA ARG A 217 14.29 -12.31 24.72
C ARG A 217 15.75 -12.28 24.22
N LYS A 218 16.71 -11.98 25.10
CA LYS A 218 18.15 -12.01 24.75
C LYS A 218 18.62 -13.40 24.29
N ILE A 219 18.07 -14.47 24.88
CA ILE A 219 18.39 -15.85 24.48
C ILE A 219 17.78 -16.16 23.10
N VAL A 220 16.53 -15.75 22.85
CA VAL A 220 15.85 -16.04 21.58
C VAL A 220 16.47 -15.27 20.40
N ASP A 221 16.91 -14.03 20.62
CA ASP A 221 17.45 -13.16 19.56
C ASP A 221 18.92 -13.44 19.16
N THR A 222 19.67 -14.26 19.91
CA THR A 222 21.14 -14.36 19.75
C THR A 222 21.61 -15.24 18.59
N LEU A 223 20.88 -16.30 18.22
CA LEU A 223 21.39 -17.32 17.29
C LEU A 223 20.94 -17.15 15.83
N VAL A 224 19.76 -16.56 15.62
CA VAL A 224 19.10 -16.52 14.31
C VAL A 224 18.85 -15.08 13.93
N SER A 225 19.29 -14.67 12.75
CA SER A 225 19.08 -13.31 12.27
C SER A 225 17.64 -13.11 11.75
N PRO A 226 17.08 -11.89 11.86
CA PRO A 226 15.79 -11.59 11.24
C PRO A 226 15.76 -11.86 9.72
N GLN A 227 16.89 -11.70 9.03
CA GLN A 227 17.02 -12.02 7.60
C GLN A 227 16.84 -13.51 7.31
N GLN A 228 17.37 -14.39 8.18
CA GLN A 228 17.16 -15.84 8.05
C GLN A 228 15.69 -16.20 8.25
N VAL A 229 14.99 -15.56 9.19
CA VAL A 229 13.55 -15.81 9.43
C VAL A 229 12.72 -15.43 8.21
N VAL A 230 12.98 -14.25 7.62
CA VAL A 230 12.31 -13.84 6.38
C VAL A 230 12.67 -14.77 5.22
N ALA A 231 13.92 -15.25 5.12
CA ALA A 231 14.30 -16.21 4.10
C ALA A 231 13.55 -17.54 4.21
N LEU A 232 13.41 -18.06 5.44
CA LEU A 232 12.62 -19.26 5.68
C LEU A 232 11.16 -19.02 5.31
N LEU A 233 10.56 -17.91 5.75
CA LEU A 233 9.17 -17.56 5.45
C LEU A 233 8.90 -17.50 3.94
N LEU A 234 9.73 -16.78 3.19
CA LEU A 234 9.59 -16.62 1.74
C LEU A 234 9.71 -17.97 1.01
N ASN A 235 10.76 -18.74 1.33
CA ASN A 235 11.03 -20.01 0.67
C ASN A 235 9.98 -21.08 1.03
N THR A 236 9.57 -21.16 2.29
CA THR A 236 8.51 -22.07 2.73
C THR A 236 7.18 -21.72 2.06
N SER A 237 6.82 -20.44 1.99
CA SER A 237 5.60 -20.01 1.29
C SER A 237 5.64 -20.36 -0.19
N GLN A 238 6.80 -20.20 -0.83
CA GLN A 238 6.99 -20.58 -2.24
C GLN A 238 6.83 -22.08 -2.46
N LEU A 239 7.45 -22.91 -1.62
CA LEU A 239 7.32 -24.36 -1.72
C LEU A 239 5.86 -24.79 -1.53
N GLU A 240 5.18 -24.26 -0.51
CA GLU A 240 3.76 -24.55 -0.26
C GLU A 240 2.88 -24.16 -1.45
N TYR A 241 3.11 -22.99 -2.04
CA TYR A 241 2.36 -22.52 -3.20
C TYR A 241 2.54 -23.45 -4.41
N LEU A 242 3.78 -23.85 -4.71
CA LEU A 242 4.07 -24.77 -5.81
C LEU A 242 3.47 -26.16 -5.55
N LEU A 243 3.63 -26.71 -4.35
CA LEU A 243 3.09 -28.02 -3.98
C LEU A 243 1.57 -28.05 -4.04
N LYS A 244 0.89 -27.02 -3.50
CA LYS A 244 -0.58 -26.91 -3.59
C LYS A 244 -1.04 -26.87 -5.05
N GLY A 245 -0.39 -26.05 -5.88
CA GLY A 245 -0.72 -25.95 -7.31
C GLY A 245 -0.55 -27.26 -8.06
N MET A 246 0.58 -27.95 -7.85
CA MET A 246 0.85 -29.23 -8.50
C MET A 246 -0.10 -30.34 -8.03
N LEU A 247 -0.38 -30.42 -6.73
CA LEU A 247 -1.32 -31.41 -6.19
C LEU A 247 -2.75 -31.16 -6.64
N GLN A 248 -3.19 -29.90 -6.70
CA GLN A 248 -4.51 -29.54 -7.22
C GLN A 248 -4.63 -29.95 -8.69
N GLN A 249 -3.64 -29.61 -9.51
CA GLN A 249 -3.64 -29.99 -10.92
C GLN A 249 -3.68 -31.51 -11.10
N LEU A 250 -2.88 -32.26 -10.34
CA LEU A 250 -2.87 -33.73 -10.40
C LEU A 250 -4.19 -34.36 -9.94
N LEU A 251 -4.92 -33.73 -9.02
CA LEU A 251 -6.24 -34.16 -8.58
C LEU A 251 -7.32 -33.86 -9.63
N ASP A 252 -7.27 -32.67 -10.24
CA ASP A 252 -8.20 -32.29 -11.30
C ASP A 252 -8.02 -33.16 -12.57
N GLU A 253 -6.77 -33.54 -12.88
CA GLU A 253 -6.42 -34.38 -14.02
C GLU A 253 -6.51 -35.90 -13.72
N LYS A 254 -6.82 -36.29 -12.47
CA LYS A 254 -6.74 -37.68 -11.99
C LYS A 254 -7.57 -38.66 -12.82
N ASP A 255 -8.83 -38.32 -13.09
CA ASP A 255 -9.77 -39.19 -13.82
C ASP A 255 -9.37 -39.33 -15.30
N VAL A 256 -8.89 -38.24 -15.90
CA VAL A 256 -8.42 -38.21 -17.30
C VAL A 256 -7.12 -39.00 -17.44
N ALA A 257 -6.18 -38.81 -16.53
CA ALA A 257 -4.92 -39.55 -16.51
C ALA A 257 -5.15 -41.05 -16.28
N TRP A 258 -6.09 -41.42 -15.42
CA TRP A 258 -6.46 -42.82 -15.21
C TRP A 258 -7.09 -43.46 -16.44
N THR A 259 -8.08 -42.81 -17.07
CA THR A 259 -8.77 -43.36 -18.24
C THR A 259 -7.84 -43.49 -19.44
N THR A 260 -6.99 -42.48 -19.66
CA THR A 260 -5.97 -42.49 -20.72
C THR A 260 -4.92 -43.57 -20.46
N GLY A 261 -4.42 -43.66 -19.22
CA GLY A 261 -3.45 -44.69 -18.83
C GLY A 261 -4.02 -46.11 -18.94
N LYS A 262 -5.28 -46.31 -18.55
CA LYS A 262 -5.99 -47.58 -18.67
C LYS A 262 -6.17 -48.00 -20.12
N SER A 263 -6.62 -47.09 -20.99
CA SER A 263 -6.74 -47.35 -22.43
C SER A 263 -5.38 -47.70 -23.03
N ALA A 264 -4.37 -46.85 -22.81
CA ALA A 264 -3.04 -47.06 -23.35
C ALA A 264 -2.42 -48.38 -22.89
N ALA A 265 -2.56 -48.74 -21.60
CA ALA A 265 -2.09 -50.02 -21.09
C ALA A 265 -2.83 -51.22 -21.73
N ALA A 266 -4.16 -51.13 -21.89
CA ALA A 266 -4.93 -52.18 -22.55
C ALA A 266 -4.59 -52.32 -24.04
N ASP A 267 -4.38 -51.20 -24.73
CA ASP A 267 -3.97 -51.14 -26.13
C ASP A 267 -2.58 -51.76 -26.31
N ARG A 268 -1.60 -51.42 -25.44
CA ARG A 268 -0.27 -52.05 -25.46
C ARG A 268 -0.29 -53.56 -25.20
N MET A 269 -1.15 -54.03 -24.29
CA MET A 269 -1.33 -55.47 -24.06
C MET A 269 -1.97 -56.16 -25.27
N SER A 270 -2.89 -55.48 -25.96
CA SER A 270 -3.54 -55.99 -27.18
C SER A 270 -2.57 -56.02 -28.37
N GLU A 271 -1.78 -54.96 -28.56
CA GLU A 271 -0.69 -54.90 -29.55
C GLU A 271 0.32 -56.01 -29.32
N MET A 272 0.69 -56.28 -28.06
CA MET A 272 1.60 -57.38 -27.72
C MET A 272 0.99 -58.75 -28.02
N SER A 273 -0.31 -58.94 -27.74
CA SER A 273 -1.05 -60.14 -28.13
C SER A 273 -1.02 -60.35 -29.64
N GLU A 274 -1.21 -59.30 -30.43
CA GLU A 274 -1.14 -59.35 -31.90
C GLU A 274 0.28 -59.67 -32.40
N TYR A 275 1.31 -59.13 -31.73
CA TYR A 275 2.72 -59.34 -32.09
C TYR A 275 3.14 -60.83 -32.03
N PHE A 276 2.55 -61.63 -31.13
CA PHE A 276 2.80 -63.07 -31.00
C PHE A 276 1.93 -63.96 -31.91
N THR A 277 1.00 -63.41 -32.69
CA THR A 277 0.20 -64.16 -33.69
C THR A 277 1.01 -64.58 -34.92
N GLY A 278 2.13 -63.88 -35.18
CA GLY A 278 3.03 -64.14 -36.30
C GLY A 278 2.57 -63.59 -37.66
N GLU A 279 1.50 -62.80 -37.71
CA GLU A 279 0.92 -62.24 -38.95
C GLU A 279 1.48 -60.84 -39.30
N MET A 280 2.27 -60.21 -38.44
CA MET A 280 2.86 -58.89 -38.71
C MET A 280 4.05 -58.95 -39.68
N ALA A 281 3.94 -58.24 -40.81
CA ALA A 281 4.82 -58.36 -41.97
C ALA A 281 6.30 -57.94 -41.77
N LEU A 282 6.67 -57.30 -40.66
CA LEU A 282 7.98 -56.63 -40.49
C LEU A 282 8.90 -57.28 -39.44
N THR A 283 8.43 -58.20 -38.60
CA THR A 283 9.20 -58.77 -37.48
C THR A 283 9.00 -60.28 -37.35
N ARG A 284 10.08 -61.06 -37.50
CA ARG A 284 10.08 -62.53 -37.41
C ARG A 284 10.04 -63.00 -35.94
N VAL A 285 8.85 -63.04 -35.34
CA VAL A 285 8.62 -63.69 -34.03
C VAL A 285 7.99 -65.06 -34.26
N LYS A 286 8.44 -66.08 -33.51
CA LYS A 286 7.78 -67.40 -33.52
C LYS A 286 6.41 -67.27 -32.88
N ARG A 287 5.37 -67.73 -33.58
CA ARG A 287 3.99 -67.77 -33.06
C ARG A 287 3.94 -68.61 -31.79
N ASP A 288 3.34 -68.04 -30.74
CA ASP A 288 3.11 -68.70 -29.46
C ASP A 288 1.66 -68.45 -29.01
N ASP A 289 0.79 -69.44 -29.23
CA ASP A 289 -0.65 -69.33 -28.91
C ASP A 289 -0.90 -69.18 -27.39
N ASN A 290 0.05 -69.56 -26.52
CA ASN A 290 -0.09 -69.39 -25.07
C ASN A 290 0.12 -67.93 -24.66
N LEU A 291 1.13 -67.26 -25.22
CA LEU A 291 1.40 -65.84 -24.95
C LEU A 291 0.30 -64.94 -25.51
N VAL A 292 -0.26 -65.26 -26.69
CA VAL A 292 -1.42 -64.55 -27.27
C VAL A 292 -2.60 -64.55 -26.30
N ARG A 293 -3.01 -65.73 -25.80
CA ARG A 293 -4.13 -65.82 -24.84
C ARG A 293 -3.82 -65.13 -23.52
N TRP A 294 -2.57 -65.17 -23.08
CA TRP A 294 -2.13 -64.56 -21.83
C TRP A 294 -2.19 -63.02 -21.90
N PHE A 295 -1.63 -62.40 -22.94
CA PHE A 295 -1.70 -60.94 -23.13
C PHE A 295 -3.13 -60.45 -23.40
N ALA A 296 -3.95 -61.18 -24.16
CA ALA A 296 -5.37 -60.86 -24.32
C ALA A 296 -6.14 -60.95 -22.99
N GLY A 297 -5.82 -61.95 -22.15
CA GLY A 297 -6.35 -62.07 -20.80
C GLY A 297 -5.95 -60.93 -19.88
N LEU A 298 -4.70 -60.47 -19.96
CA LEU A 298 -4.22 -59.28 -19.25
C LEU A 298 -4.92 -58.01 -19.71
N ALA A 299 -5.10 -57.81 -21.01
CA ALA A 299 -5.85 -56.66 -21.55
C ALA A 299 -7.28 -56.62 -21.00
N ALA A 300 -7.95 -57.77 -20.91
CA ALA A 300 -9.27 -57.87 -20.29
C ALA A 300 -9.25 -57.55 -18.77
N GLN A 301 -8.22 -57.99 -18.05
CA GLN A 301 -8.04 -57.64 -16.62
C GLN A 301 -7.79 -56.15 -16.43
N VAL A 302 -7.00 -55.51 -17.29
CA VAL A 302 -6.75 -54.06 -17.29
C VAL A 302 -8.05 -53.30 -17.55
N ASN A 303 -8.84 -53.73 -18.54
CA ASN A 303 -10.15 -53.15 -18.84
C ASN A 303 -11.16 -53.33 -17.69
N GLY A 304 -11.01 -54.36 -16.86
CA GLY A 304 -11.80 -54.58 -15.66
C GLY A 304 -11.40 -53.76 -14.43
N LEU A 305 -10.35 -52.92 -14.51
CA LEU A 305 -9.93 -52.04 -13.40
C LEU A 305 -10.90 -50.86 -13.24
N ASN A 306 -11.48 -50.70 -12.06
CA ASN A 306 -12.34 -49.56 -11.72
C ASN A 306 -11.63 -48.60 -10.75
N LEU A 307 -11.92 -47.30 -10.92
CA LEU A 307 -11.47 -46.24 -10.04
C LEU A 307 -12.61 -45.89 -9.06
N GLU A 308 -12.85 -46.77 -8.10
CA GLU A 308 -13.70 -46.44 -6.95
C GLU A 308 -12.78 -46.08 -5.76
N GLU A 309 -13.04 -44.94 -5.10
CA GLU A 309 -12.16 -44.41 -4.04
C GLU A 309 -11.96 -45.41 -2.89
N ASP A 310 -12.99 -46.17 -2.53
CA ASP A 310 -12.96 -47.20 -1.49
C ASP A 310 -12.14 -48.45 -1.87
N HIS A 311 -11.77 -48.57 -3.16
CA HIS A 311 -11.03 -49.70 -3.70
C HIS A 311 -9.65 -49.32 -4.27
N ALA A 312 -9.21 -48.07 -4.11
CA ALA A 312 -7.92 -47.58 -4.60
C ALA A 312 -6.72 -48.46 -4.19
N THR A 313 -6.68 -48.95 -2.94
CA THR A 313 -5.60 -49.83 -2.46
C THR A 313 -5.68 -51.25 -3.05
N ALA A 314 -6.89 -51.77 -3.28
CA ALA A 314 -7.08 -53.08 -3.90
C ALA A 314 -6.73 -53.03 -5.40
N THR A 315 -7.14 -51.97 -6.10
CA THR A 315 -6.79 -51.69 -7.48
C THR A 315 -5.29 -51.48 -7.64
N GLY A 316 -4.63 -50.76 -6.73
CA GLY A 316 -3.17 -50.60 -6.71
C GLY A 316 -2.41 -51.93 -6.55
N ARG A 317 -2.87 -52.81 -5.65
CA ARG A 317 -2.31 -54.17 -5.50
C ARG A 317 -2.50 -55.05 -6.73
N LYS A 318 -3.66 -54.95 -7.40
CA LYS A 318 -3.89 -55.65 -8.68
C LYS A 318 -2.92 -55.19 -9.75
N ILE A 319 -2.68 -53.88 -9.88
CA ILE A 319 -1.70 -53.35 -10.84
C ILE A 319 -0.27 -53.79 -10.48
N GLN A 320 0.10 -53.82 -9.20
CA GLN A 320 1.40 -54.39 -8.79
C GLN A 320 1.55 -55.86 -9.19
N GLY A 321 0.47 -56.65 -9.07
CA GLY A 321 0.43 -58.02 -9.57
C GLY A 321 0.64 -58.11 -11.08
N LEU A 322 0.06 -57.17 -11.86
CA LEU A 322 0.28 -57.08 -13.31
C LEU A 322 1.74 -56.72 -13.65
N ILE A 323 2.36 -55.80 -12.90
CA ILE A 323 3.77 -55.44 -13.09
C ILE A 323 4.68 -56.66 -12.82
N ALA A 324 4.46 -57.37 -11.71
CA ALA A 324 5.23 -58.57 -11.38
C ALA A 324 5.05 -59.66 -12.45
N ALA A 325 3.82 -59.84 -12.95
CA ALA A 325 3.54 -60.79 -14.02
C ALA A 325 4.28 -60.43 -15.33
N LEU A 326 4.44 -59.14 -15.65
CA LEU A 326 5.23 -58.69 -16.80
C LEU A 326 6.75 -58.87 -16.58
N GLU A 327 7.24 -58.67 -15.36
CA GLU A 327 8.64 -58.93 -14.98
C GLU A 327 8.98 -60.43 -15.09
N ASP A 328 8.07 -61.31 -14.68
CA ASP A 328 8.25 -62.76 -14.80
C ASP A 328 8.25 -63.21 -16.28
N VAL A 329 7.45 -62.56 -17.14
CA VAL A 329 7.43 -62.85 -18.58
C VAL A 329 8.69 -62.37 -19.31
N GLU A 330 9.34 -61.32 -18.81
CA GLU A 330 10.64 -60.85 -19.32
C GLU A 330 11.74 -61.91 -19.16
N GLN A 331 11.64 -62.81 -18.17
CA GLN A 331 12.62 -63.88 -17.90
C GLN A 331 12.52 -65.08 -18.87
N PHE A 332 11.50 -65.14 -19.74
CA PHE A 332 11.40 -66.20 -20.74
C PHE A 332 12.39 -65.95 -21.88
N GLU A 333 13.14 -66.99 -22.26
CA GLU A 333 14.23 -66.94 -23.25
C GLU A 333 13.80 -66.38 -24.63
N ALA A 334 12.53 -66.60 -25.01
CA ALA A 334 11.92 -66.10 -26.25
C ALA A 334 11.60 -64.59 -26.23
N VAL A 335 11.45 -64.02 -25.04
CA VAL A 335 11.15 -62.59 -24.80
C VAL A 335 12.44 -61.84 -24.49
N ASP A 336 13.36 -62.46 -23.73
CA ASP A 336 14.64 -61.90 -23.31
C ASP A 336 15.54 -61.52 -24.52
N THR A 337 15.41 -62.26 -25.61
CA THR A 337 16.19 -62.09 -26.84
C THR A 337 15.71 -60.97 -27.77
N ASN A 338 14.47 -60.45 -27.61
CA ASN A 338 13.92 -59.41 -28.48
C ASN A 338 13.85 -58.03 -27.77
N VAL A 339 14.75 -57.12 -28.17
CA VAL A 339 14.85 -55.76 -27.63
C VAL A 339 13.56 -54.94 -27.81
N GLN A 340 12.80 -55.16 -28.90
CA GLN A 340 11.55 -54.43 -29.12
C GLN A 340 10.49 -54.84 -28.09
N ILE A 341 10.35 -56.14 -27.83
CA ILE A 341 9.39 -56.67 -26.84
C ILE A 341 9.75 -56.16 -25.43
N LYS A 342 11.04 -56.12 -25.08
CA LYS A 342 11.50 -55.50 -23.83
C LYS A 342 11.16 -54.02 -23.71
N SER A 343 11.28 -53.26 -24.80
CA SER A 343 10.88 -51.84 -24.82
C SER A 343 9.38 -51.70 -24.53
N PHE A 344 8.54 -52.48 -25.19
CA PHE A 344 7.09 -52.46 -24.99
C PHE A 344 6.67 -52.91 -23.58
N LEU A 345 7.31 -53.96 -23.03
CA LEU A 345 7.07 -54.40 -21.65
C LEU A 345 7.47 -53.32 -20.64
N ASN A 346 8.59 -52.63 -20.87
CA ASN A 346 9.00 -51.51 -20.04
C ASN A 346 8.04 -50.32 -20.16
N GLU A 347 7.59 -49.96 -21.36
CA GLU A 347 6.58 -48.91 -21.56
C GLU A 347 5.28 -49.24 -20.82
N ALA A 348 4.79 -50.47 -20.92
CA ALA A 348 3.59 -50.90 -20.19
C ALA A 348 3.78 -50.86 -18.67
N ARG A 349 4.95 -51.28 -18.17
CA ARG A 349 5.30 -51.17 -16.74
C ARG A 349 5.35 -49.73 -16.27
N GLU A 350 5.89 -48.81 -17.07
CA GLU A 350 5.91 -47.38 -16.76
C GLU A 350 4.49 -46.79 -16.73
N ILE A 351 3.61 -47.16 -17.67
CA ILE A 351 2.20 -46.76 -17.63
C ILE A 351 1.53 -47.27 -16.35
N PHE A 352 1.75 -48.54 -15.98
CA PHE A 352 1.20 -49.10 -14.74
C PHE A 352 1.76 -48.44 -13.48
N ARG A 353 3.06 -48.11 -13.44
CA ARG A 353 3.67 -47.34 -12.34
C ARG A 353 3.03 -45.97 -12.22
N MET A 354 2.82 -45.28 -13.34
CA MET A 354 2.14 -43.98 -13.37
C MET A 354 0.69 -44.09 -12.89
N MET A 355 -0.05 -45.11 -13.32
CA MET A 355 -1.42 -45.37 -12.84
C MET A 355 -1.49 -45.62 -11.33
N ILE A 356 -0.55 -46.39 -10.76
CA ILE A 356 -0.47 -46.60 -9.30
C ILE A 356 -0.22 -45.26 -8.58
N ARG A 357 0.69 -44.44 -9.10
CA ARG A 357 1.01 -43.13 -8.54
C ARG A 357 -0.22 -42.21 -8.52
N THR A 358 -0.94 -42.12 -9.64
CA THR A 358 -2.16 -41.29 -9.78
C THR A 358 -3.28 -41.73 -8.84
N VAL A 359 -3.48 -43.04 -8.65
CA VAL A 359 -4.51 -43.57 -7.73
C VAL A 359 -4.21 -43.26 -6.26
N ASN A 360 -2.93 -43.23 -5.89
CA ASN A 360 -2.51 -42.98 -4.50
C ASN A 360 -2.65 -41.51 -4.06
N ILE A 361 -2.92 -40.57 -4.97
CA ILE A 361 -3.16 -39.18 -4.61
C ILE A 361 -4.54 -39.04 -3.97
N LYS A 362 -4.55 -38.56 -2.73
CA LYS A 362 -5.76 -38.35 -1.93
C LYS A 362 -6.03 -36.87 -1.71
N ASN A 363 -7.31 -36.48 -1.71
CA ASN A 363 -7.75 -35.14 -1.31
C ASN A 363 -7.30 -34.79 0.12
N GLU A 364 -7.17 -35.78 1.01
CA GLU A 364 -6.67 -35.62 2.39
C GLU A 364 -5.29 -34.94 2.47
N VAL A 365 -4.44 -35.11 1.45
CA VAL A 365 -3.10 -34.50 1.44
C VAL A 365 -3.19 -32.98 1.27
N LEU A 366 -4.12 -32.50 0.44
CA LEU A 366 -4.37 -31.07 0.29
C LEU A 366 -4.90 -30.46 1.59
N THR A 367 -5.92 -31.07 2.19
CA THR A 367 -6.45 -30.63 3.50
C THR A 367 -5.35 -30.62 4.57
N THR A 368 -4.47 -31.62 4.57
CA THR A 368 -3.33 -31.67 5.48
C THR A 368 -2.35 -30.51 5.24
N LEU A 369 -2.04 -30.22 3.97
CA LEU A 369 -1.15 -29.12 3.58
C LEU A 369 -1.74 -27.75 3.94
N GLU A 370 -3.04 -27.56 3.78
CA GLU A 370 -3.75 -26.36 4.21
C GLU A 370 -3.61 -26.14 5.73
N ASN A 371 -3.91 -27.16 6.53
CA ASN A 371 -3.77 -27.08 7.99
C ASN A 371 -2.33 -26.75 8.43
N ILE A 372 -1.32 -27.33 7.78
CA ILE A 372 0.09 -27.07 8.12
C ILE A 372 0.52 -25.66 7.69
N SER A 373 -0.04 -25.15 6.60
CA SER A 373 0.33 -23.86 6.02
C SER A 373 -0.26 -22.64 6.74
N ASP A 374 -1.11 -22.83 7.75
CA ASP A 374 -1.77 -21.74 8.47
C ASP A 374 -0.78 -20.72 9.05
N ALA A 375 -0.96 -19.46 8.70
CA ALA A 375 -0.20 -18.31 9.21
C ALA A 375 -1.06 -17.34 10.03
N SER A 376 -2.27 -17.71 10.45
CA SER A 376 -3.20 -16.87 11.21
C SER A 376 -2.59 -16.26 12.48
N PHE A 377 -1.69 -17.01 13.13
CA PHE A 377 -0.97 -16.59 14.33
C PHE A 377 0.00 -15.42 14.09
N ALA A 378 0.44 -15.22 12.85
CA ALA A 378 1.58 -14.36 12.54
C ALA A 378 1.20 -12.90 12.30
N TRP A 379 -0.10 -12.56 12.23
CA TRP A 379 -0.59 -11.24 11.81
C TRP A 379 0.14 -10.07 12.48
N GLN A 380 0.10 -9.98 13.81
CA GLN A 380 0.80 -8.90 14.51
C GLN A 380 2.32 -9.06 14.48
N THR A 381 2.85 -10.29 14.39
CA THR A 381 4.30 -10.53 14.40
C THR A 381 4.98 -10.13 13.09
N MET A 382 4.26 -10.23 11.95
CA MET A 382 4.82 -9.93 10.63
C MET A 382 5.15 -8.44 10.44
N SER A 383 4.46 -7.54 11.13
CA SER A 383 4.76 -6.10 11.07
C SER A 383 6.20 -5.79 11.53
N ASP A 384 6.75 -6.57 12.46
CA ASP A 384 8.10 -6.34 12.98
C ASP A 384 9.19 -6.62 11.93
N TYR A 385 8.85 -7.35 10.86
CA TYR A 385 9.76 -7.73 9.79
C TYR A 385 9.67 -6.83 8.55
N ILE A 386 8.79 -5.83 8.54
CA ILE A 386 8.67 -4.86 7.43
C ILE A 386 10.04 -4.25 7.05
N PRO A 387 10.88 -3.78 8.00
CA PRO A 387 12.20 -3.23 7.65
C PRO A 387 13.12 -4.26 6.98
N VAL A 388 13.00 -5.54 7.36
CA VAL A 388 13.79 -6.64 6.81
C VAL A 388 13.32 -7.00 5.40
N PHE A 389 11.99 -7.00 5.17
CA PHE A 389 11.44 -7.12 3.82
C PHE A 389 11.93 -5.98 2.94
N HIS A 390 11.87 -4.73 3.42
CA HIS A 390 12.36 -3.56 2.70
C HIS A 390 13.85 -3.66 2.37
N GLU A 391 14.69 -4.10 3.30
CA GLU A 391 16.12 -4.31 3.07
C GLU A 391 16.35 -5.37 1.98
N ARG A 392 15.60 -6.48 2.02
CA ARG A 392 15.74 -7.58 1.06
C ARG A 392 15.32 -7.16 -0.34
N ILE A 393 14.16 -6.51 -0.48
CA ILE A 393 13.66 -6.02 -1.78
C ILE A 393 14.62 -4.98 -2.37
N ARG A 394 15.23 -4.14 -1.53
CA ARG A 394 16.23 -3.16 -1.98
C ARG A 394 17.49 -3.82 -2.54
N LYS A 395 17.91 -4.96 -1.98
CA LYS A 395 19.08 -5.72 -2.45
C LYS A 395 18.76 -6.59 -3.67
N ASP A 396 17.60 -7.23 -3.68
CA ASP A 396 17.14 -8.13 -4.73
C ASP A 396 15.65 -7.90 -5.04
N PRO A 397 15.33 -7.11 -6.09
CA PRO A 397 13.95 -6.82 -6.45
C PRO A 397 13.16 -8.04 -6.96
N ASN A 398 13.85 -9.08 -7.45
CA ASN A 398 13.18 -10.30 -7.91
C ASN A 398 12.59 -11.12 -6.75
N SER A 399 13.02 -10.84 -5.52
CA SER A 399 12.40 -11.42 -4.32
C SER A 399 10.91 -11.09 -4.16
N VAL A 400 10.39 -10.08 -4.89
CA VAL A 400 8.96 -9.75 -4.95
C VAL A 400 8.10 -10.90 -5.46
N VAL A 401 8.65 -11.77 -6.32
CA VAL A 401 7.95 -12.97 -6.79
C VAL A 401 7.62 -13.90 -5.61
N LEU A 402 8.53 -14.04 -4.65
CA LEU A 402 8.34 -14.85 -3.45
C LEU A 402 7.36 -14.20 -2.45
N LEU A 403 7.21 -12.87 -2.50
CA LEU A 403 6.24 -12.16 -1.67
C LEU A 403 4.81 -12.53 -2.04
N ARG A 404 4.52 -12.80 -3.32
CA ARG A 404 3.19 -13.25 -3.74
C ARG A 404 2.75 -14.51 -2.99
N ALA A 405 3.60 -15.53 -2.98
CA ALA A 405 3.32 -16.78 -2.27
C ALA A 405 3.16 -16.52 -0.76
N THR A 406 3.97 -15.62 -0.20
CA THR A 406 3.88 -15.23 1.21
C THR A 406 2.56 -14.51 1.53
N PHE A 407 2.10 -13.62 0.65
CA PHE A 407 0.82 -12.92 0.83
C PHE A 407 -0.39 -13.86 0.71
N LEU A 408 -0.31 -14.85 -0.17
CA LEU A 408 -1.30 -15.92 -0.25
C LEU A 408 -1.30 -16.78 1.02
N LYS A 409 -0.13 -17.12 1.57
CA LYS A 409 -0.03 -17.81 2.87
C LYS A 409 -0.67 -16.99 3.99
N THR A 410 -0.49 -15.67 4.02
CA THR A 410 -1.15 -14.79 5.00
C THR A 410 -2.65 -14.63 4.81
N ALA A 411 -3.21 -15.05 3.68
CA ALA A 411 -4.66 -15.02 3.47
C ALA A 411 -5.40 -15.93 4.47
N SER A 412 -4.73 -16.94 5.06
CA SER A 412 -5.34 -17.80 6.09
C SER A 412 -5.79 -17.05 7.35
N ILE A 413 -5.30 -15.81 7.55
CA ILE A 413 -5.77 -14.90 8.60
C ILE A 413 -7.27 -14.61 8.45
N LEU A 414 -7.79 -14.59 7.22
CA LEU A 414 -9.20 -14.35 6.91
C LEU A 414 -10.09 -15.56 7.23
N ASP A 415 -9.55 -16.77 7.15
CA ASP A 415 -10.34 -17.98 7.28
C ASP A 415 -10.80 -18.17 8.73
N VAL A 416 -9.94 -17.91 9.72
CA VAL A 416 -10.25 -18.06 11.15
C VAL A 416 -11.52 -17.31 11.60
N PRO A 417 -11.69 -16.01 11.33
CA PRO A 417 -12.91 -15.29 11.69
C PRO A 417 -14.10 -15.72 10.82
N LEU A 418 -13.89 -16.00 9.53
CA LEU A 418 -14.97 -16.24 8.59
C LEU A 418 -15.60 -17.62 8.77
N VAL A 419 -14.81 -18.67 9.02
CA VAL A 419 -15.31 -20.05 9.18
C VAL A 419 -16.42 -20.16 10.22
N ARG A 420 -16.33 -19.42 11.34
CA ARG A 420 -17.36 -19.46 12.38
C ARG A 420 -18.59 -18.62 12.02
N ILE A 421 -18.41 -17.52 11.30
CA ILE A 421 -19.51 -16.64 10.88
C ILE A 421 -20.30 -17.29 9.74
N THR A 422 -19.61 -17.94 8.79
CA THR A 422 -20.22 -18.70 7.71
C THR A 422 -20.93 -19.94 8.23
N ALA A 423 -20.39 -20.64 9.23
CA ALA A 423 -21.08 -21.77 9.87
C ALA A 423 -22.40 -21.40 10.56
N ILE A 424 -22.61 -20.11 10.86
CA ILE A 424 -23.84 -19.57 11.50
C ILE A 424 -24.73 -18.88 10.45
N ASP A 425 -24.36 -18.88 9.16
CA ASP A 425 -25.05 -18.20 8.06
C ASP A 425 -25.40 -16.73 8.36
N SER A 426 -24.47 -16.01 9.02
CA SER A 426 -24.68 -14.61 9.36
C SER A 426 -24.56 -13.69 8.13
N PRO A 427 -25.47 -12.69 7.96
CA PRO A 427 -25.40 -11.73 6.87
C PRO A 427 -24.16 -10.81 6.94
N ASP A 428 -23.50 -10.74 8.10
CA ASP A 428 -22.33 -9.87 8.31
C ASP A 428 -21.04 -10.44 7.68
N ALA A 429 -21.05 -11.68 7.18
CA ALA A 429 -19.87 -12.36 6.63
C ALA A 429 -19.14 -11.52 5.56
N VAL A 430 -19.88 -10.88 4.66
CA VAL A 430 -19.31 -10.03 3.60
C VAL A 430 -18.60 -8.82 4.19
N SER A 431 -19.23 -8.12 5.13
CA SER A 431 -18.66 -6.92 5.74
C SER A 431 -17.37 -7.20 6.53
N VAL A 432 -17.33 -8.35 7.22
CA VAL A 432 -16.17 -8.80 7.98
C VAL A 432 -15.05 -9.23 7.04
N ALA A 433 -15.38 -9.94 5.96
CA ALA A 433 -14.42 -10.33 4.93
C ALA A 433 -13.80 -9.11 4.25
N GLU A 434 -14.60 -8.07 3.93
CA GLU A 434 -14.12 -6.81 3.35
C GLU A 434 -13.16 -6.08 4.30
N TYR A 435 -13.51 -5.97 5.58
CA TYR A 435 -12.67 -5.30 6.57
C TYR A 435 -11.29 -5.95 6.67
N TYR A 436 -11.23 -7.27 6.89
CA TYR A 436 -9.97 -7.97 7.05
C TYR A 436 -9.18 -8.09 5.74
N SER A 437 -9.86 -8.19 4.59
CA SER A 437 -9.20 -8.12 3.29
C SER A 437 -8.54 -6.75 3.11
N GLY A 438 -9.19 -5.66 3.56
CA GLY A 438 -8.64 -4.31 3.55
C GLY A 438 -7.37 -4.17 4.38
N GLU A 439 -7.36 -4.71 5.60
CA GLU A 439 -6.18 -4.72 6.47
C GLU A 439 -5.01 -5.50 5.85
N LEU A 440 -5.28 -6.67 5.26
CA LEU A 440 -4.26 -7.47 4.57
C LEU A 440 -3.68 -6.73 3.36
N VAL A 441 -4.55 -6.08 2.57
CA VAL A 441 -4.13 -5.24 1.43
C VAL A 441 -3.27 -4.06 1.90
N GLU A 442 -3.57 -3.46 3.04
CA GLU A 442 -2.75 -2.39 3.63
C GLU A 442 -1.35 -2.88 4.01
N PHE A 443 -1.25 -4.06 4.63
CA PHE A 443 0.04 -4.69 4.91
C PHE A 443 0.86 -4.93 3.64
N VAL A 444 0.24 -5.48 2.58
CA VAL A 444 0.89 -5.70 1.27
C VAL A 444 1.39 -4.38 0.68
N ARG A 445 0.55 -3.33 0.70
CA ARG A 445 0.91 -2.00 0.21
C ARG A 445 2.12 -1.44 0.96
N LEU A 446 2.19 -1.62 2.28
CA LEU A 446 3.31 -1.14 3.09
C LEU A 446 4.62 -1.90 2.80
N VAL A 447 4.55 -3.21 2.58
CA VAL A 447 5.73 -4.01 2.20
C VAL A 447 6.24 -3.59 0.81
N LEU A 448 5.34 -3.35 -0.15
CA LEU A 448 5.69 -2.97 -1.53
C LEU A 448 6.03 -1.48 -1.69
N GLU A 449 5.68 -0.62 -0.73
CA GLU A 449 5.94 0.83 -0.76
C GLU A 449 7.43 1.16 -0.92
N ILE A 450 8.32 0.27 -0.49
CA ILE A 450 9.77 0.46 -0.64
C ILE A 450 10.21 0.57 -2.10
N ILE A 451 9.50 -0.07 -3.04
CA ILE A 451 9.93 -0.14 -4.42
C ILE A 451 9.80 1.23 -5.10
N PRO A 452 8.62 1.90 -5.08
CA PRO A 452 8.51 3.31 -5.49
C PRO A 452 9.55 4.22 -4.81
N ILE A 453 9.80 4.07 -3.51
CA ILE A 453 10.80 4.88 -2.78
C ILE A 453 12.21 4.64 -3.36
N SER A 454 12.58 3.39 -3.60
CA SER A 454 13.86 3.01 -4.20
C SER A 454 13.99 3.54 -5.64
N VAL A 455 12.93 3.47 -6.44
CA VAL A 455 12.89 4.07 -7.79
C VAL A 455 13.11 5.58 -7.72
N PHE A 456 12.45 6.28 -6.78
CA PHE A 456 12.64 7.73 -6.57
C PHE A 456 14.04 8.11 -6.07
N HIS A 457 14.67 7.24 -5.26
CA HIS A 457 16.06 7.42 -4.86
C HIS A 457 17.02 7.35 -6.05
N VAL A 458 16.86 6.34 -6.90
CA VAL A 458 17.66 6.20 -8.14
C VAL A 458 17.37 7.34 -9.11
N LEU A 459 16.10 7.75 -9.24
CA LEU A 459 15.68 8.93 -10.00
C LEU A 459 16.41 10.19 -9.57
N SER A 460 16.57 10.42 -8.26
CA SER A 460 17.27 11.60 -7.74
C SER A 460 18.74 11.62 -8.18
N GLN A 461 19.38 10.45 -8.28
CA GLN A 461 20.74 10.32 -8.81
C GLN A 461 20.77 10.61 -10.32
N ILE A 462 19.79 10.09 -11.07
CA ILE A 462 19.62 10.38 -12.51
C ILE A 462 19.44 11.89 -12.75
N VAL A 463 18.58 12.56 -11.97
CA VAL A 463 18.37 14.01 -12.03
C VAL A 463 19.69 14.75 -11.85
N ARG A 464 20.49 14.38 -10.83
CA ARG A 464 21.78 15.02 -10.57
C ARG A 464 22.72 14.88 -11.77
N ILE A 465 22.84 13.67 -12.32
CA ILE A 465 23.72 13.42 -13.47
C ILE A 465 23.25 14.24 -14.69
N GLN A 466 21.95 14.23 -15.01
CA GLN A 466 21.40 14.93 -16.16
C GLN A 466 21.41 16.46 -16.06
N THR A 467 21.27 17.02 -14.85
CA THR A 467 21.15 18.47 -14.66
C THR A 467 22.47 19.15 -14.33
N THR A 468 23.37 18.50 -13.60
CA THR A 468 24.61 19.13 -13.09
C THR A 468 25.89 18.56 -13.65
N GLN A 469 25.91 17.33 -14.16
CA GLN A 469 27.15 16.64 -14.52
C GLN A 469 27.31 16.42 -16.04
N MET A 470 26.23 16.06 -16.74
CA MET A 470 26.25 15.88 -18.19
C MET A 470 26.17 17.21 -18.93
N LYS A 471 27.03 17.39 -19.94
CA LYS A 471 26.98 18.55 -20.85
C LYS A 471 25.97 18.25 -21.95
N ALA A 472 25.10 19.21 -22.23
CA ALA A 472 24.17 19.10 -23.36
C ALA A 472 24.97 19.01 -24.68
N ILE A 473 24.55 18.10 -25.56
CA ILE A 473 25.15 17.95 -26.88
C ILE A 473 24.68 19.13 -27.74
N PRO A 474 25.58 19.94 -28.32
CA PRO A 474 25.20 21.01 -29.21
C PRO A 474 24.61 20.46 -30.52
N ILE A 475 23.75 21.24 -31.17
CA ILE A 475 23.06 20.87 -32.42
C ILE A 475 24.07 20.63 -33.57
N ARG A 476 25.25 21.24 -33.49
CA ARG A 476 26.38 21.03 -34.40
C ARG A 476 27.65 20.79 -33.59
N LEU A 477 28.39 19.74 -33.93
CA LEU A 477 29.60 19.32 -33.24
C LEU A 477 30.70 19.00 -34.25
N GLU A 478 31.92 19.45 -34.01
CA GLU A 478 33.09 19.03 -34.78
C GLU A 478 33.49 17.60 -34.40
N ALA A 479 33.89 16.78 -35.39
CA ALA A 479 34.18 15.35 -35.18
C ALA A 479 35.29 15.09 -34.14
N LYS A 480 36.23 16.04 -33.98
CA LYS A 480 37.32 15.98 -32.99
C LYS A 480 36.83 16.06 -31.54
N ASP A 481 35.74 16.79 -31.31
CA ASP A 481 35.17 17.02 -29.96
C ASP A 481 34.17 15.92 -29.57
N LEU A 482 33.86 14.99 -30.50
CA LEU A 482 32.90 13.90 -30.28
C LEU A 482 33.23 13.06 -29.05
N LYS A 483 34.52 12.77 -28.81
CA LYS A 483 34.95 11.94 -27.67
C LYS A 483 34.70 12.64 -26.33
N ASP A 484 34.89 13.96 -26.28
CA ASP A 484 34.70 14.76 -25.07
C ASP A 484 33.20 14.97 -24.76
N TYR A 485 32.37 15.11 -25.79
CA TYR A 485 30.90 15.21 -25.65
C TYR A 485 30.20 13.84 -25.55
N ALA A 486 30.88 12.74 -25.85
CA ALA A 486 30.35 11.40 -25.67
C ALA A 486 30.15 11.07 -24.18
N GLN A 487 30.99 11.61 -23.29
CA GLN A 487 30.88 11.46 -21.82
C GLN A 487 30.59 10.01 -21.39
N LEU A 488 31.37 9.07 -21.91
CA LEU A 488 31.09 7.62 -21.84
C LEU A 488 30.92 7.12 -20.40
N ASP A 489 31.75 7.58 -19.46
CA ASP A 489 31.67 7.16 -18.06
C ASP A 489 30.34 7.57 -17.41
N MET A 490 29.92 8.81 -17.63
CA MET A 490 28.63 9.34 -17.11
C MET A 490 27.44 8.65 -17.76
N ARG A 491 27.52 8.31 -19.06
CA ARG A 491 26.48 7.55 -19.75
C ARG A 491 26.42 6.10 -19.28
N CYS A 492 27.56 5.49 -18.95
CA CYS A 492 27.61 4.16 -18.37
C CYS A 492 26.97 4.15 -16.98
N GLU A 493 27.23 5.15 -16.14
CA GLU A 493 26.56 5.31 -14.85
C GLU A 493 25.05 5.51 -15.03
N LEU A 494 24.62 6.39 -15.95
CA LEU A 494 23.20 6.57 -16.28
C LEU A 494 22.54 5.26 -16.73
N ALA A 495 23.21 4.47 -17.58
CA ALA A 495 22.71 3.19 -18.05
C ALA A 495 22.56 2.18 -16.90
N LYS A 496 23.53 2.11 -15.97
CA LYS A 496 23.43 1.27 -14.77
C LYS A 496 22.25 1.66 -13.87
N LEU A 497 22.05 2.94 -13.63
CA LEU A 497 20.92 3.44 -12.84
C LEU A 497 19.58 3.17 -13.54
N THR A 498 19.52 3.36 -14.85
CA THR A 498 18.32 3.06 -15.65
C THR A 498 18.00 1.57 -15.63
N HIS A 499 19.01 0.71 -15.78
CA HIS A 499 18.84 -0.73 -15.67
C HIS A 499 18.35 -1.13 -14.27
N GLN A 500 18.89 -0.52 -13.21
CA GLN A 500 18.42 -0.76 -11.85
C GLN A 500 16.94 -0.41 -11.67
N VAL A 501 16.47 0.71 -12.21
CA VAL A 501 15.03 1.04 -12.23
C VAL A 501 14.22 -0.04 -12.95
N SER A 502 14.70 -0.48 -14.12
CA SER A 502 14.03 -1.53 -14.91
C SER A 502 13.87 -2.83 -14.13
N ILE A 503 14.89 -3.24 -13.36
CA ILE A 503 14.82 -4.43 -12.50
C ILE A 503 13.76 -4.24 -11.40
N PHE A 504 13.71 -3.06 -10.76
CA PHE A 504 12.69 -2.78 -9.74
C PHE A 504 11.26 -2.82 -10.31
N THR A 505 11.06 -2.30 -11.51
CA THR A 505 9.74 -2.31 -12.16
C THR A 505 9.37 -3.70 -12.63
N GLU A 506 10.32 -4.44 -13.22
CA GLU A 506 10.12 -5.82 -13.65
C GLU A 506 9.75 -6.71 -12.46
N GLY A 507 10.45 -6.59 -11.32
CA GLY A 507 10.14 -7.36 -10.11
C GLY A 507 8.69 -7.21 -9.63
N ILE A 508 8.10 -6.01 -9.72
CA ILE A 508 6.66 -5.81 -9.42
C ILE A 508 5.78 -6.35 -10.55
N LEU A 509 6.13 -6.12 -11.82
CA LEU A 509 5.30 -6.51 -12.95
C LEU A 509 5.24 -8.03 -13.15
N VAL A 510 6.27 -8.76 -12.73
CA VAL A 510 6.28 -10.24 -12.69
C VAL A 510 5.28 -10.77 -11.67
N MET A 511 4.93 -9.99 -10.63
CA MET A 511 3.87 -10.36 -9.71
C MET A 511 2.53 -10.39 -10.47
N GLN A 512 1.86 -11.54 -10.44
CA GLN A 512 0.56 -11.70 -11.08
C GLN A 512 -0.56 -11.10 -10.22
N LYS A 513 -1.71 -10.82 -10.86
CA LYS A 513 -2.93 -10.41 -10.16
C LYS A 513 -3.29 -11.48 -9.12
N THR A 514 -3.46 -11.04 -7.88
CA THR A 514 -3.65 -11.94 -6.75
C THR A 514 -4.92 -11.55 -6.00
N LEU A 515 -5.83 -12.50 -5.82
CA LEU A 515 -7.02 -12.31 -5.01
C LEU A 515 -6.64 -12.57 -3.54
N LEU A 516 -6.78 -11.55 -2.69
CA LEU A 516 -6.60 -11.68 -1.24
C LEU A 516 -7.94 -11.47 -0.56
N GLY A 517 -8.54 -12.58 -0.11
CA GLY A 517 -9.91 -12.59 0.39
C GLY A 517 -10.89 -12.19 -0.70
N VAL A 518 -11.52 -11.03 -0.52
CA VAL A 518 -12.50 -10.47 -1.47
C VAL A 518 -11.89 -9.41 -2.40
N ILE A 519 -10.67 -8.95 -2.11
CA ILE A 519 -10.04 -7.83 -2.83
C ILE A 519 -8.98 -8.36 -3.79
N GLN A 520 -9.11 -8.02 -5.07
CA GLN A 520 -8.10 -8.32 -6.06
C GLN A 520 -7.01 -7.24 -6.06
N ILE A 521 -5.76 -7.68 -5.93
CA ILE A 521 -4.58 -6.81 -6.00
C ILE A 521 -3.99 -6.83 -7.40
N GLU A 522 -3.83 -5.64 -7.98
CA GLU A 522 -3.12 -5.41 -9.24
C GLU A 522 -1.77 -4.71 -8.99
N PRO A 523 -0.64 -5.41 -9.21
CA PRO A 523 0.71 -4.86 -8.91
C PRO A 523 1.04 -3.58 -9.69
N ARG A 524 0.58 -3.47 -10.94
CA ARG A 524 0.75 -2.25 -11.76
C ARG A 524 0.08 -1.04 -11.12
N GLN A 525 -1.12 -1.22 -10.55
CA GLN A 525 -1.82 -0.15 -9.87
C GLN A 525 -1.11 0.25 -8.57
N ILE A 526 -0.59 -0.72 -7.80
CA ILE A 526 0.20 -0.43 -6.59
C ILE A 526 1.45 0.38 -6.93
N LEU A 527 2.17 0.00 -8.00
CA LEU A 527 3.34 0.74 -8.45
C LEU A 527 2.96 2.17 -8.85
N GLU A 528 1.91 2.33 -9.66
CA GLU A 528 1.45 3.66 -10.08
C GLU A 528 1.04 4.54 -8.89
N GLU A 529 0.25 4.00 -7.95
CA GLU A 529 -0.16 4.71 -6.74
C GLU A 529 1.02 5.06 -5.83
N GLY A 530 1.98 4.15 -5.70
CA GLY A 530 3.20 4.36 -4.93
C GLY A 530 4.11 5.43 -5.55
N LEU A 531 4.28 5.42 -6.87
CA LEU A 531 5.04 6.45 -7.60
C LEU A 531 4.35 7.82 -7.49
N ARG A 532 3.02 7.87 -7.62
CA ARG A 532 2.24 9.11 -7.40
C ARG A 532 2.40 9.63 -5.98
N ARG A 533 2.36 8.75 -4.97
CA ARG A 533 2.53 9.11 -3.56
C ARG A 533 3.89 9.70 -3.28
N GLU A 534 4.95 9.04 -3.73
CA GLU A 534 6.31 9.55 -3.54
C GLU A 534 6.55 10.85 -4.33
N LEU A 535 5.97 10.98 -5.53
CA LEU A 535 6.01 12.24 -6.27
C LEU A 535 5.37 13.40 -5.49
N VAL A 536 4.15 13.22 -4.99
CA VAL A 536 3.45 14.23 -4.18
C VAL A 536 4.27 14.59 -2.95
N ARG A 537 4.88 13.59 -2.29
CA ARG A 537 5.74 13.81 -1.13
C ARG A 537 6.96 14.66 -1.48
N GLN A 538 7.69 14.34 -2.55
CA GLN A 538 8.88 15.08 -2.99
C GLN A 538 8.54 16.49 -3.45
N VAL A 539 7.48 16.67 -4.25
CA VAL A 539 7.01 17.99 -4.71
C VAL A 539 6.57 18.85 -3.52
N SER A 540 5.79 18.29 -2.61
CA SER A 540 5.34 18.99 -1.40
C SER A 540 6.52 19.37 -0.50
N ALA A 541 7.48 18.47 -0.31
CA ALA A 541 8.68 18.74 0.48
C ALA A 541 9.55 19.84 -0.15
N ALA A 542 9.81 19.78 -1.46
CA ALA A 542 10.55 20.80 -2.18
C ALA A 542 9.87 22.18 -2.09
N MET A 543 8.55 22.25 -2.31
CA MET A 543 7.80 23.50 -2.20
C MET A 543 7.81 24.07 -0.78
N HIS A 544 7.62 23.23 0.24
CA HIS A 544 7.62 23.70 1.62
C HIS A 544 9.02 24.10 2.13
N HIS A 545 10.07 23.46 1.64
CA HIS A 545 11.45 23.79 1.99
C HIS A 545 11.95 25.04 1.25
N ASP A 546 11.82 25.08 -0.07
CA ASP A 546 12.37 26.15 -0.91
C ASP A 546 11.59 27.47 -0.82
N LEU A 547 10.27 27.42 -0.63
CA LEU A 547 9.43 28.62 -0.49
C LEU A 547 9.32 29.08 0.97
N THR A 548 10.47 29.14 1.64
CA THR A 548 10.68 29.81 2.92
C THR A 548 11.42 31.12 2.64
N PHE A 549 10.97 32.22 3.24
CA PHE A 549 11.55 33.54 3.03
C PHE A 549 11.81 34.16 4.40
N ARG A 550 13.07 34.48 4.72
CA ARG A 550 13.47 35.06 6.00
C ARG A 550 13.64 36.56 5.91
N ASP A 551 14.42 37.02 4.93
CA ASP A 551 14.76 38.43 4.76
C ASP A 551 13.76 39.17 3.86
N MET A 552 12.90 38.42 3.16
CA MET A 552 11.84 38.93 2.26
C MET A 552 12.39 39.89 1.18
N THR A 553 13.65 39.68 0.77
CA THR A 553 14.30 40.51 -0.26
C THR A 553 14.07 39.96 -1.66
N ARG A 554 14.15 40.83 -2.68
CA ARG A 554 14.03 40.43 -4.10
C ARG A 554 15.05 39.34 -4.48
N GLN A 555 16.29 39.45 -3.99
CA GLN A 555 17.38 38.53 -4.33
C GLN A 555 17.13 37.13 -3.75
N GLU A 556 16.75 37.06 -2.46
CA GLU A 556 16.41 35.80 -1.80
C GLU A 556 15.22 35.12 -2.49
N ILE A 557 14.15 35.87 -2.76
CA ILE A 557 12.94 35.34 -3.41
C ILE A 557 13.26 34.80 -4.80
N ASN A 558 13.98 35.57 -5.63
CA ASN A 558 14.36 35.13 -6.97
C ASN A 558 15.31 33.92 -6.94
N HIS A 559 16.24 33.86 -5.98
CA HIS A 559 17.16 32.74 -5.81
C HIS A 559 16.40 31.46 -5.42
N ASN A 560 15.54 31.54 -4.40
CA ASN A 560 14.74 30.41 -3.93
C ASN A 560 13.77 29.91 -5.00
N MET A 561 13.11 30.82 -5.75
CA MET A 561 12.25 30.45 -6.88
C MET A 561 13.04 29.79 -8.02
N SER A 562 14.25 30.29 -8.33
CA SER A 562 15.11 29.70 -9.36
C SER A 562 15.59 28.30 -8.97
N ARG A 563 15.91 28.10 -7.69
CA ARG A 563 16.27 26.79 -7.13
C ARG A 563 15.11 25.81 -7.23
N LEU A 564 13.91 26.21 -6.79
CA LEU A 564 12.71 25.39 -6.90
C LEU A 564 12.40 25.02 -8.35
N ALA A 565 12.47 25.98 -9.27
CA ALA A 565 12.25 25.74 -10.70
C ALA A 565 13.23 24.70 -11.25
N ALA A 566 14.52 24.78 -10.90
CA ALA A 566 15.51 23.80 -11.32
C ALA A 566 15.22 22.40 -10.77
N THR A 567 14.80 22.29 -9.50
CA THR A 567 14.42 21.02 -8.86
C THR A 567 13.21 20.40 -9.54
N LEU A 568 12.16 21.18 -9.80
CA LEU A 568 10.93 20.70 -10.45
C LEU A 568 11.15 20.35 -11.93
N ASP A 569 11.92 21.15 -12.66
CA ASP A 569 12.33 20.84 -14.04
C ASP A 569 13.13 19.52 -14.09
N GLY A 570 14.02 19.30 -13.13
CA GLY A 570 14.77 18.05 -12.97
C GLY A 570 13.86 16.84 -12.74
N LEU A 571 12.93 16.95 -11.79
CA LEU A 571 11.94 15.90 -11.51
C LEU A 571 11.03 15.61 -12.71
N LYS A 572 10.58 16.65 -13.43
CA LYS A 572 9.76 16.48 -14.64
C LYS A 572 10.51 15.69 -15.71
N ARG A 573 11.76 16.07 -16.01
CA ARG A 573 12.59 15.43 -17.03
C ARG A 573 12.92 13.98 -16.68
N SER A 574 13.17 13.68 -15.42
CA SER A 574 13.54 12.32 -15.00
C SER A 574 12.34 11.36 -15.04
N ILE A 575 11.14 11.84 -14.69
CA ILE A 575 9.90 11.07 -14.84
C ILE A 575 9.56 10.86 -16.31
N GLU A 576 9.75 11.88 -17.15
CA GLU A 576 9.60 11.76 -18.60
C GLU A 576 10.58 10.73 -19.18
N TYR A 577 11.84 10.74 -18.73
CA TYR A 577 12.85 9.76 -19.13
C TYR A 577 12.50 8.32 -18.71
N LEU A 578 11.94 8.13 -17.51
CA LEU A 578 11.61 6.79 -17.02
C LEU A 578 10.27 6.24 -17.53
N GLN A 579 9.42 7.06 -18.14
CA GLN A 579 8.06 6.67 -18.50
C GLN A 579 8.02 5.41 -19.37
N ASP A 580 8.98 5.27 -20.28
CA ASP A 580 9.08 4.15 -21.23
C ASP A 580 9.58 2.87 -20.54
N TYR A 581 10.47 3.00 -19.54
CA TYR A 581 11.00 1.86 -18.78
C TYR A 581 10.00 1.31 -17.76
N ILE A 582 9.14 2.17 -17.21
CA ILE A 582 8.11 1.78 -16.24
C ILE A 582 6.81 1.35 -16.95
N GLY A 583 6.56 1.82 -18.18
CA GLY A 583 5.31 1.57 -18.90
C GLY A 583 4.12 2.36 -18.33
N ILE A 584 4.37 3.57 -17.82
CA ILE A 584 3.38 4.45 -17.21
C ILE A 584 3.51 5.85 -17.82
N ALA A 585 2.40 6.55 -18.03
CA ALA A 585 2.37 7.92 -18.55
C ALA A 585 2.90 8.95 -17.52
N GLY A 586 4.23 9.00 -17.35
CA GLY A 586 4.91 9.81 -16.34
C GLY A 586 4.59 11.30 -16.40
N LEU A 587 4.61 11.90 -17.60
CA LEU A 587 4.33 13.33 -17.76
C LEU A 587 2.88 13.69 -17.35
N LYS A 588 1.92 12.83 -17.69
CA LYS A 588 0.51 12.99 -17.30
C LYS A 588 0.37 12.93 -15.77
N ILE A 589 1.02 11.96 -15.13
CA ILE A 589 1.03 11.82 -13.67
C ILE A 589 1.63 13.07 -13.02
N PHE A 590 2.76 13.56 -13.53
CA PHE A 590 3.39 14.77 -13.01
C PHE A 590 2.44 15.97 -13.07
N GLN A 591 1.81 16.23 -14.21
CA GLN A 591 0.87 17.33 -14.36
C GLN A 591 -0.34 17.21 -13.42
N GLN A 592 -0.91 16.00 -13.30
CA GLN A 592 -2.06 15.74 -12.43
C GLN A 592 -1.71 15.95 -10.95
N GLU A 593 -0.64 15.34 -10.45
CA GLU A 593 -0.28 15.39 -9.04
C GLU A 593 0.29 16.76 -8.64
N PHE A 594 1.01 17.44 -9.54
CA PHE A 594 1.43 18.83 -9.35
C PHE A 594 0.23 19.78 -9.22
N ALA A 595 -0.74 19.67 -10.14
CA ALA A 595 -1.98 20.43 -10.09
C ALA A 595 -2.75 20.20 -8.79
N ARG A 596 -2.84 18.93 -8.39
CA ARG A 596 -3.56 18.49 -7.19
C ARG A 596 -2.92 19.04 -5.92
N THR A 597 -1.60 18.99 -5.82
CA THR A 597 -0.82 19.51 -4.67
C THR A 597 -1.01 21.02 -4.51
N ILE A 598 -0.90 21.78 -5.59
CA ILE A 598 -1.08 23.25 -5.56
C ILE A 598 -2.52 23.62 -5.19
N ASN A 599 -3.51 22.99 -5.82
CA ASN A 599 -4.90 23.32 -5.59
C ASN A 599 -5.35 22.98 -4.16
N TYR A 600 -4.90 21.85 -3.61
CA TYR A 600 -5.14 21.50 -2.21
C TYR A 600 -4.58 22.56 -1.25
N ASN A 601 -3.31 22.95 -1.43
CA ASN A 601 -2.70 23.97 -0.58
C ASN A 601 -3.37 25.35 -0.76
N THR A 602 -3.76 25.71 -1.98
CA THR A 602 -4.54 26.93 -2.22
C THR A 602 -5.89 26.90 -1.50
N GLU A 603 -6.58 25.76 -1.50
CA GLU A 603 -7.85 25.58 -0.79
C GLU A 603 -7.68 25.68 0.73
N GLN A 604 -6.61 25.08 1.28
CA GLN A 604 -6.30 25.17 2.70
C GLN A 604 -5.94 26.59 3.14
N GLU A 605 -5.23 27.36 2.31
CA GLU A 605 -4.94 28.78 2.61
C GLU A 605 -6.19 29.66 2.45
N ALA A 606 -7.07 29.34 1.49
CA ALA A 606 -8.33 30.06 1.28
C ALA A 606 -9.28 29.96 2.49
N ASN A 607 -9.17 28.91 3.31
CA ASN A 607 -9.92 28.77 4.57
C ASN A 607 -9.72 29.93 5.55
N ARG A 608 -8.66 30.75 5.39
CA ARG A 608 -8.46 31.99 6.18
C ARG A 608 -9.51 33.06 5.87
N PHE A 609 -10.03 33.08 4.65
CA PHE A 609 -10.97 34.11 4.17
C PHE A 609 -12.42 33.63 4.13
N LEU A 610 -12.64 32.30 4.15
CA LEU A 610 -13.97 31.68 4.07
C LEU A 610 -14.62 31.54 5.45
N LYS A 611 -15.95 31.71 5.50
CA LYS A 611 -16.75 31.46 6.73
C LYS A 611 -16.93 29.97 7.01
N ARG A 612 -17.18 29.17 5.96
CA ARG A 612 -17.28 27.70 6.04
C ARG A 612 -15.94 27.11 5.59
N LYS A 613 -15.25 26.43 6.49
CA LYS A 613 -13.94 25.82 6.23
C LYS A 613 -14.10 24.47 5.55
N THR A 614 -13.22 24.18 4.59
CA THR A 614 -13.09 22.87 3.95
C THR A 614 -12.03 22.04 4.69
N PHE A 615 -12.46 20.93 5.28
CA PHE A 615 -11.58 19.96 5.95
C PHE A 615 -11.14 18.86 4.97
N ASP A 616 -10.13 18.08 5.36
CA ASP A 616 -9.51 17.06 4.49
C ASP A 616 -10.49 16.03 3.95
N SER A 617 -11.45 15.60 4.78
CA SER A 617 -12.50 14.64 4.38
C SER A 617 -13.46 15.20 3.32
N ALA A 618 -13.57 16.52 3.21
CA ALA A 618 -14.44 17.20 2.26
C ALA A 618 -13.66 17.79 1.06
N SER A 619 -12.33 17.72 1.05
CA SER A 619 -11.52 18.27 -0.03
C SER A 619 -11.52 17.32 -1.23
N ARG A 620 -11.90 17.83 -2.40
CA ARG A 620 -11.85 17.08 -3.67
C ARG A 620 -10.44 16.67 -4.09
N TYR A 621 -9.42 17.31 -3.51
CA TYR A 621 -8.03 17.08 -3.84
C TYR A 621 -7.36 16.09 -2.89
N GLN A 622 -7.98 15.75 -1.77
CA GLN A 622 -7.42 14.77 -0.84
C GLN A 622 -7.87 13.36 -1.22
N SER A 623 -6.92 12.42 -1.24
CA SER A 623 -7.17 11.01 -1.54
C SER A 623 -6.72 10.17 -0.36
N LYS A 624 -7.46 9.11 -0.04
CA LYS A 624 -7.08 8.13 0.99
C LYS A 624 -5.84 7.34 0.57
N ALA A 625 -5.73 6.97 -0.72
CA ALA A 625 -4.62 6.17 -1.22
C ALA A 625 -3.33 6.99 -1.43
N ILE A 626 -3.47 8.27 -1.81
CA ILE A 626 -2.37 9.18 -2.12
C ILE A 626 -2.58 10.47 -1.32
N PRO A 627 -2.32 10.47 -0.01
CA PRO A 627 -2.56 11.66 0.81
C PRO A 627 -1.55 12.75 0.49
N ILE A 628 -2.01 13.99 0.38
CA ILE A 628 -1.12 15.16 0.33
C ILE A 628 -0.71 15.49 1.78
N PRO A 629 0.59 15.46 2.11
CA PRO A 629 1.04 15.75 3.47
C PRO A 629 0.65 17.16 3.89
N ARG A 630 0.02 17.30 5.07
CA ARG A 630 -0.05 18.59 5.75
C ARG A 630 1.28 18.81 6.46
N VAL A 631 2.14 19.64 5.90
CA VAL A 631 3.22 20.25 6.67
C VAL A 631 2.57 21.36 7.50
N MET A 632 2.00 21.01 8.65
CA MET A 632 1.58 22.02 9.60
C MET A 632 2.83 22.71 10.13
N SER A 633 2.84 24.04 10.21
CA SER A 633 3.73 24.78 11.12
C SER A 633 3.32 24.46 12.57
N THR A 634 3.52 23.21 13.00
CA THR A 634 3.34 22.80 14.39
C THR A 634 4.68 22.91 15.09
N GLY A 635 4.92 24.10 15.67
CA GLY A 635 5.53 24.29 17.00
C GLY A 635 6.87 23.63 17.32
N GLY A 636 7.82 23.54 16.39
CA GLY A 636 9.14 22.97 16.70
C GLY A 636 10.36 23.65 16.09
N SER A 637 10.24 24.40 14.99
CA SER A 637 11.40 25.06 14.38
C SER A 637 11.10 26.22 13.41
N VAL A 638 9.86 26.74 13.43
CA VAL A 638 9.44 27.89 12.59
C VAL A 638 8.63 28.89 13.43
N ASP A 639 9.09 29.19 14.64
CA ASP A 639 8.46 30.18 15.52
C ASP A 639 8.69 31.65 15.08
N ASN A 640 9.34 31.86 13.93
CA ASN A 640 9.66 33.19 13.39
C ASN A 640 8.99 33.50 12.04
N ASP A 641 7.91 32.81 11.65
CA ASP A 641 7.16 33.18 10.44
C ASP A 641 6.09 34.23 10.79
N GLU A 642 6.48 35.52 10.83
CA GLU A 642 5.57 36.66 11.08
C GLU A 642 4.43 36.78 10.04
N SER A 643 4.46 35.95 8.98
CA SER A 643 3.53 35.96 7.85
C SER A 643 2.12 35.43 8.17
N GLY A 644 1.97 34.60 9.21
CA GLY A 644 0.71 33.96 9.58
C GLY A 644 0.11 33.06 8.47
N ALA A 645 0.95 32.55 7.57
CA ALA A 645 0.58 31.65 6.48
C ALA A 645 0.48 30.20 6.98
N VAL A 646 -0.48 29.44 6.46
CA VAL A 646 -0.65 28.01 6.80
C VAL A 646 0.28 27.13 5.95
N ASN A 647 0.57 27.55 4.72
CA ASN A 647 1.40 26.80 3.78
C ASN A 647 2.25 27.71 2.86
N PHE A 648 2.95 27.08 1.91
CA PHE A 648 3.82 27.79 0.97
C PHE A 648 3.09 28.77 0.05
N MET A 649 1.83 28.52 -0.34
CA MET A 649 1.05 29.44 -1.17
C MET A 649 0.78 30.75 -0.40
N GLY A 650 0.47 30.63 0.90
CA GLY A 650 0.36 31.78 1.79
C GLY A 650 1.68 32.55 1.92
N ARG A 651 2.81 31.86 2.10
CA ARG A 651 4.14 32.49 2.20
C ARG A 651 4.53 33.25 0.93
N VAL A 652 4.26 32.67 -0.25
CA VAL A 652 4.48 33.34 -1.54
C VAL A 652 3.58 34.54 -1.72
N MET A 653 2.29 34.44 -1.35
CA MET A 653 1.39 35.60 -1.39
C MET A 653 1.89 36.70 -0.45
N SER A 654 2.32 36.37 0.77
CA SER A 654 2.84 37.32 1.75
C SER A 654 4.13 37.98 1.28
N SER A 655 5.05 37.24 0.65
CA SER A 655 6.29 37.80 0.12
C SER A 655 6.03 38.75 -1.06
N LEU A 656 5.10 38.41 -1.96
CA LEU A 656 4.65 39.33 -3.03
C LEU A 656 4.00 40.59 -2.48
N LEU A 657 3.17 40.48 -1.43
CA LEU A 657 2.54 41.62 -0.77
C LEU A 657 3.57 42.50 -0.03
N TYR A 658 4.64 41.92 0.49
CA TYR A 658 5.74 42.66 1.11
C TYR A 658 6.56 43.44 0.06
N LEU A 659 6.93 42.79 -1.04
CA LEU A 659 7.67 43.43 -2.14
C LEU A 659 6.89 44.56 -2.84
N THR A 660 5.57 44.54 -2.74
CA THR A 660 4.68 45.51 -3.39
C THR A 660 3.97 46.42 -2.39
N ASP A 661 4.51 46.54 -1.16
CA ASP A 661 3.88 47.34 -0.11
C ASP A 661 3.68 48.80 -0.57
N PRO A 662 2.43 49.30 -0.59
CA PRO A 662 2.13 50.67 -1.03
C PRO A 662 2.69 51.76 -0.11
N SER A 663 3.28 51.41 1.04
CA SER A 663 4.01 52.36 1.89
C SER A 663 5.47 52.54 1.48
N ARG A 664 6.06 51.58 0.76
CA ARG A 664 7.50 51.54 0.40
C ARG A 664 7.75 51.58 -1.10
N THR A 665 6.74 51.23 -1.90
CA THR A 665 6.88 51.04 -3.34
C THR A 665 5.85 51.83 -4.15
N VAL A 666 6.26 52.23 -5.35
CA VAL A 666 5.41 52.89 -6.34
C VAL A 666 5.37 52.02 -7.60
N TYR A 667 4.16 51.81 -8.14
CA TYR A 667 3.97 51.08 -9.38
C TYR A 667 4.10 52.01 -10.58
N ALA A 668 5.00 51.68 -11.51
CA ALA A 668 5.17 52.36 -12.78
C ALA A 668 4.49 51.55 -13.90
N PRO A 669 3.37 52.02 -14.49
CA PRO A 669 2.67 51.33 -15.57
C PRO A 669 3.55 51.06 -16.80
N GLU A 670 4.45 51.99 -17.12
CA GLU A 670 5.32 51.95 -18.31
C GLU A 670 6.32 50.80 -18.23
N CYS A 671 6.84 50.54 -17.02
CA CYS A 671 7.76 49.43 -16.78
C CYS A 671 7.05 48.15 -16.31
N SER A 672 5.74 48.21 -16.06
CA SER A 672 4.98 47.11 -15.48
C SER A 672 5.60 46.56 -14.18
N ALA A 673 6.22 47.43 -13.38
CA ALA A 673 7.02 47.06 -12.23
C ALA A 673 6.83 48.02 -11.04
N TRP A 674 7.21 47.54 -9.86
CA TRP A 674 7.24 48.28 -8.60
C TRP A 674 8.68 48.72 -8.30
N PHE A 675 8.84 50.00 -7.97
CA PHE A 675 10.12 50.59 -7.59
C PHE A 675 10.09 51.01 -6.13
N VAL A 676 11.22 50.81 -5.42
CA VAL A 676 11.40 51.30 -4.05
C VAL A 676 11.54 52.82 -4.11
N HIS A 677 10.74 53.51 -3.29
CA HIS A 677 10.84 54.94 -3.10
C HIS A 677 11.51 55.22 -1.75
N SER A 678 12.76 55.70 -1.75
CA SER A 678 13.41 56.21 -0.53
C SER A 678 12.79 57.54 -0.14
N ALA A 679 12.53 57.72 1.15
CA ALA A 679 12.08 59.00 1.70
C ALA A 679 13.12 60.10 1.40
N PRO A 680 12.69 61.37 1.21
CA PRO A 680 13.57 62.47 0.82
C PRO A 680 14.72 62.78 1.80
N ASP A 681 14.70 62.24 3.03
CA ASP A 681 15.75 62.41 4.05
C ASP A 681 16.88 61.36 4.01
N GLN A 682 16.79 60.32 3.16
CA GLN A 682 17.85 59.30 3.05
C GLN A 682 18.70 59.49 1.78
N LYS A 683 20.00 59.79 1.98
CA LYS A 683 21.05 59.98 0.94
C LYS A 683 21.43 58.69 0.18
N VAL A 684 20.48 57.84 -0.22
CA VAL A 684 20.77 56.71 -1.14
C VAL A 684 19.91 56.87 -2.39
N ALA A 685 20.58 57.26 -3.47
CA ALA A 685 20.00 57.75 -4.72
C ALA A 685 19.73 56.68 -5.79
N SER A 686 19.47 55.41 -5.43
CA SER A 686 19.14 54.39 -6.43
C SER A 686 17.67 53.94 -6.32
N THR A 687 16.85 54.45 -7.23
CA THR A 687 15.53 53.87 -7.54
C THR A 687 15.76 52.43 -8.00
N SER A 688 15.51 51.46 -7.13
CA SER A 688 15.70 50.04 -7.43
C SER A 688 14.36 49.37 -7.68
N GLU A 689 14.30 48.49 -8.68
CA GLU A 689 13.12 47.69 -8.97
C GLU A 689 12.94 46.64 -7.86
N ALA A 690 11.82 46.72 -7.15
CA ALA A 690 11.45 45.81 -6.06
C ALA A 690 10.84 44.52 -6.60
N CYS A 691 9.90 44.64 -7.54
CA CYS A 691 9.19 43.52 -8.17
C CYS A 691 8.82 43.91 -9.59
N GLY A 692 8.98 43.01 -10.56
CA GLY A 692 8.62 43.29 -11.95
C GLY A 692 8.54 42.02 -12.78
N ILE A 693 8.52 42.17 -14.10
CA ILE A 693 8.22 41.11 -15.06
C ILE A 693 9.12 39.87 -14.83
N ARG A 694 10.41 40.07 -14.55
CA ARG A 694 11.36 38.96 -14.30
C ARG A 694 10.99 38.14 -13.06
N THR A 695 10.52 38.77 -11.99
CA THR A 695 10.09 38.06 -10.78
C THR A 695 8.80 37.27 -11.04
N PHE A 696 7.86 37.82 -11.82
CA PHE A 696 6.65 37.09 -12.22
C PHE A 696 6.94 35.94 -13.20
N ALA A 697 7.89 36.09 -14.12
CA ALA A 697 8.34 35.01 -15.00
C ALA A 697 9.03 33.86 -14.22
N LEU A 698 9.83 34.20 -13.19
CA LEU A 698 10.38 33.19 -12.28
C LEU A 698 9.31 32.51 -11.41
N LEU A 699 8.28 33.27 -11.00
CA LEU A 699 7.12 32.74 -10.29
C LEU A 699 6.33 31.75 -11.17
N GLU A 700 6.11 32.07 -12.44
CA GLU A 700 5.51 31.16 -13.42
C GLU A 700 6.34 29.89 -13.60
N ARG A 701 7.66 30.03 -13.78
CA ARG A 701 8.53 28.87 -13.97
C ARG A 701 8.59 27.97 -12.73
N SER A 702 8.43 28.52 -11.53
CA SER A 702 8.54 27.76 -10.27
C SER A 702 7.23 27.12 -9.83
N ILE A 703 6.09 27.83 -9.87
CA ILE A 703 4.79 27.30 -9.38
C ILE A 703 3.83 26.96 -10.53
N GLY A 704 4.19 27.29 -11.78
CA GLY A 704 3.40 27.03 -12.97
C GLY A 704 2.14 27.89 -13.09
N VAL A 705 1.46 27.74 -14.21
CA VAL A 705 0.15 28.37 -14.51
C VAL A 705 -0.89 28.10 -13.41
N ILE A 706 -0.87 26.90 -12.84
CA ILE A 706 -1.81 26.47 -11.80
C ILE A 706 -1.54 27.19 -10.48
N GLY A 707 -0.26 27.40 -10.13
CA GLY A 707 0.14 28.21 -8.99
C GLY A 707 -0.30 29.65 -9.11
N LEU A 708 -0.10 30.25 -10.29
CA LEU A 708 -0.53 31.62 -10.57
C LEU A 708 -2.05 31.79 -10.47
N ARG A 709 -2.83 30.84 -11.00
CA ARG A 709 -4.29 30.79 -10.81
C ARG A 709 -4.65 30.69 -9.34
N GLY A 710 -3.93 29.88 -8.57
CA GLY A 710 -4.11 29.75 -7.12
C GLY A 710 -3.87 31.06 -6.37
N LEU A 711 -2.79 31.78 -6.73
CA LEU A 711 -2.48 33.11 -6.18
C LEU A 711 -3.53 34.15 -6.54
N ASP A 712 -4.01 34.19 -7.80
CA ASP A 712 -5.10 35.08 -8.22
C ASP A 712 -6.36 34.85 -7.36
N ARG A 713 -6.72 33.58 -7.13
CA ARG A 713 -7.85 33.20 -6.30
C ARG A 713 -7.69 33.65 -4.84
N LEU A 714 -6.50 33.48 -4.25
CA LEU A 714 -6.22 33.96 -2.89
C LEU A 714 -6.27 35.49 -2.79
N LEU A 715 -5.72 36.21 -3.78
CA LEU A 715 -5.79 37.67 -3.86
C LEU A 715 -7.24 38.17 -4.04
N ALA A 716 -8.06 37.44 -4.80
CA ALA A 716 -9.49 37.73 -4.95
C ALA A 716 -10.21 37.58 -3.61
N PHE A 717 -9.99 36.48 -2.87
CA PHE A 717 -10.57 36.30 -1.53
C PHE A 717 -10.12 37.37 -0.55
N ARG A 718 -8.83 37.74 -0.55
CA ARG A 718 -8.31 38.86 0.26
C ARG A 718 -8.99 40.18 -0.10
N THR A 719 -9.21 40.42 -1.38
CA THR A 719 -9.88 41.63 -1.89
C THR A 719 -11.33 41.68 -1.40
N VAL A 720 -12.09 40.59 -1.53
CA VAL A 720 -13.46 40.47 -1.01
C VAL A 720 -13.51 40.67 0.50
N HIS A 721 -12.56 40.08 1.24
CA HIS A 721 -12.46 40.27 2.69
C HIS A 721 -12.21 41.74 3.06
N THR A 722 -11.31 42.42 2.33
CA THR A 722 -11.01 43.84 2.52
C THR A 722 -12.21 44.72 2.16
N PHE A 723 -12.94 44.40 1.09
CA PHE A 723 -14.19 45.08 0.73
C PHE A 723 -15.26 44.92 1.79
N ASN A 724 -15.45 43.72 2.35
CA ASN A 724 -16.40 43.51 3.45
C ASN A 724 -16.00 44.31 4.70
N GLY A 725 -14.69 44.40 5.00
CA GLY A 725 -14.18 45.28 6.05
C GLY A 725 -14.44 46.76 5.76
N PHE A 726 -14.25 47.18 4.51
CA PHE A 726 -14.56 48.54 4.06
C PHE A 726 -16.05 48.86 4.16
N LEU A 727 -16.96 47.96 3.74
CA LEU A 727 -18.40 48.14 3.86
C LEU A 727 -18.86 48.26 5.31
N LYS A 728 -18.27 47.46 6.21
CA LYS A 728 -18.50 47.61 7.66
C LYS A 728 -18.05 48.98 8.16
N PHE A 729 -16.83 49.40 7.80
CA PHE A 729 -16.33 50.73 8.13
C PHE A 729 -17.22 51.84 7.56
N TYR A 730 -17.69 51.70 6.32
CA TYR A 730 -18.58 52.66 5.68
C TYR A 730 -19.89 52.79 6.46
N ASN A 731 -20.53 51.66 6.80
CA ASN A 731 -21.78 51.66 7.55
C ASN A 731 -21.63 52.21 8.98
N THR A 732 -20.53 51.92 9.66
CA THR A 732 -20.33 52.33 11.06
C THR A 732 -19.78 53.75 11.19
N SER A 733 -18.84 54.14 10.33
CA SER A 733 -18.04 55.37 10.51
C SER A 733 -18.31 56.44 9.46
N VAL A 734 -18.76 56.09 8.24
CA VAL A 734 -19.01 57.08 7.16
C VAL A 734 -20.50 57.42 7.05
N TYR A 735 -21.40 56.46 7.16
CA TYR A 735 -22.84 56.65 7.08
C TYR A 735 -23.38 57.71 8.07
N PRO A 736 -22.90 57.80 9.32
CA PRO A 736 -23.32 58.87 10.24
C PRO A 736 -23.02 60.29 9.74
N PHE A 737 -22.01 60.46 8.87
CA PHE A 737 -21.64 61.75 8.28
C PHE A 737 -22.38 62.05 6.97
N ARG A 738 -23.31 61.21 6.52
CA ARG A 738 -23.98 61.33 5.21
C ARG A 738 -24.64 62.69 4.99
N THR A 739 -25.45 63.16 5.94
CA THR A 739 -26.15 64.45 5.85
C THR A 739 -25.15 65.60 5.73
N MET A 740 -24.04 65.51 6.46
CA MET A 740 -22.97 66.48 6.41
C MET A 740 -22.20 66.44 5.07
N LEU A 741 -21.94 65.26 4.52
CA LEU A 741 -21.30 65.10 3.21
C LEU A 741 -22.20 65.62 2.08
N ASP A 742 -23.52 65.43 2.17
CA ASP A 742 -24.49 65.99 1.21
C ASP A 742 -24.53 67.52 1.29
N GLN A 743 -24.40 68.12 2.49
CA GLN A 743 -24.26 69.57 2.67
C GLN A 743 -22.96 70.11 2.06
N ILE A 744 -21.83 69.40 2.24
CA ILE A 744 -20.55 69.76 1.61
C ILE A 744 -20.67 69.66 0.08
N ARG A 745 -21.30 68.61 -0.43
CA ARG A 745 -21.54 68.44 -1.89
C ARG A 745 -22.39 69.57 -2.45
N GLY A 746 -23.45 69.97 -1.74
CA GLY A 746 -24.30 71.09 -2.13
C GLY A 746 -23.56 72.44 -2.14
N ALA A 747 -22.70 72.69 -1.15
CA ALA A 747 -21.90 73.90 -1.07
C ALA A 747 -20.77 73.99 -2.12
N LEU A 748 -20.39 72.85 -2.71
CA LEU A 748 -19.41 72.73 -3.79
C LEU A 748 -20.05 72.67 -5.18
N HIS A 749 -21.38 72.79 -5.28
CA HIS A 749 -22.10 72.80 -6.54
C HIS A 749 -22.27 74.24 -7.05
N PRO A 750 -22.01 74.55 -8.33
CA PRO A 750 -21.57 73.65 -9.41
C PRO A 750 -20.09 73.25 -9.35
N GLU A 751 -19.77 72.00 -9.70
CA GLU A 751 -18.41 71.40 -9.58
C GLU A 751 -17.31 72.09 -10.41
N HIS A 752 -17.68 73.00 -11.31
CA HIS A 752 -16.79 73.73 -12.20
C HIS A 752 -16.49 75.18 -11.74
N LEU A 753 -17.09 75.64 -10.63
CA LEU A 753 -16.92 76.99 -10.09
C LEU A 753 -16.31 76.94 -8.68
N ILE A 754 -15.44 77.91 -8.35
CA ILE A 754 -14.87 78.06 -7.01
C ILE A 754 -15.87 78.83 -6.14
N PRO A 755 -16.36 78.28 -5.02
CA PRO A 755 -17.29 78.99 -4.13
C PRO A 755 -16.67 80.26 -3.52
N GLU A 756 -17.47 81.31 -3.29
CA GLU A 756 -17.00 82.63 -2.79
C GLU A 756 -16.26 82.56 -1.43
N ASN A 757 -16.57 81.57 -0.58
CA ASN A 757 -15.92 81.30 0.71
C ASN A 757 -15.08 80.00 0.72
N ALA A 758 -14.47 79.66 -0.42
CA ALA A 758 -13.73 78.41 -0.64
C ALA A 758 -12.74 78.05 0.48
N SER A 759 -11.86 78.96 0.89
CA SER A 759 -10.80 78.64 1.89
C SER A 759 -11.35 78.23 3.26
N LYS A 760 -12.40 78.92 3.76
CA LYS A 760 -13.09 78.56 5.01
C LYS A 760 -13.93 77.29 4.86
N LEU A 761 -14.57 77.11 3.71
CA LEU A 761 -15.35 75.91 3.40
C LEU A 761 -14.45 74.66 3.36
N TYR A 762 -13.34 74.70 2.62
CA TYR A 762 -12.41 73.58 2.49
C TYR A 762 -11.72 73.25 3.82
N SER A 763 -11.28 74.25 4.59
CA SER A 763 -10.64 74.01 5.89
C SER A 763 -11.60 73.40 6.92
N ASN A 764 -12.85 73.87 6.97
CA ASN A 764 -13.88 73.29 7.84
C ASN A 764 -14.31 71.89 7.38
N ALA A 765 -14.41 71.64 6.08
CA ALA A 765 -14.72 70.33 5.53
C ALA A 765 -13.58 69.33 5.81
N MET A 766 -12.32 69.72 5.61
CA MET A 766 -11.16 68.87 5.89
C MET A 766 -11.09 68.45 7.36
N LYS A 767 -11.20 69.39 8.30
CA LYS A 767 -11.16 69.07 9.75
C LYS A 767 -12.22 68.05 10.17
N LYS A 768 -13.38 68.06 9.52
CA LYS A 768 -14.50 67.19 9.88
C LYS A 768 -14.42 65.81 9.23
N VAL A 769 -13.70 65.66 8.12
CA VAL A 769 -13.53 64.39 7.39
C VAL A 769 -12.16 63.75 7.66
N GLU A 770 -11.23 64.46 8.30
CA GLU A 770 -9.84 64.04 8.58
C GLU A 770 -9.74 62.62 9.15
N ASN A 771 -10.56 62.30 10.15
CA ASN A 771 -10.59 60.98 10.81
C ASN A 771 -11.04 59.83 9.89
N LEU A 772 -11.73 60.13 8.78
CA LEU A 772 -12.21 59.15 7.79
C LEU A 772 -11.20 58.91 6.65
N MET A 773 -10.30 59.87 6.39
CA MET A 773 -9.41 59.85 5.22
C MET A 773 -8.31 58.79 5.33
N ILE A 774 -7.66 58.65 6.49
CA ILE A 774 -6.56 57.68 6.68
C ILE A 774 -7.05 56.22 6.55
N PRO A 775 -8.15 55.80 7.20
CA PRO A 775 -8.70 54.45 7.00
C PRO A 775 -9.14 54.19 5.55
N LEU A 776 -9.78 55.17 4.90
CA LEU A 776 -10.18 55.09 3.50
C LEU A 776 -8.98 54.91 2.57
N LEU A 777 -7.93 55.71 2.75
CA LEU A 777 -6.69 55.61 2.00
C LEU A 777 -6.02 54.23 2.18
N LYS A 778 -5.98 53.70 3.40
CA LYS A 778 -5.45 52.36 3.68
C LYS A 778 -6.25 51.26 2.98
N ALA A 779 -7.59 51.37 2.96
CA ALA A 779 -8.46 50.40 2.29
C ALA A 779 -8.26 50.43 0.77
N ILE A 780 -8.27 51.62 0.15
CA ILE A 780 -8.05 51.80 -1.28
C ILE A 780 -6.67 51.31 -1.69
N ARG A 781 -5.61 51.64 -0.94
CA ARG A 781 -4.25 51.16 -1.23
C ARG A 781 -4.14 49.63 -1.19
N LYS A 782 -4.77 48.97 -0.21
CA LYS A 782 -4.77 47.49 -0.10
C LYS A 782 -5.51 46.82 -1.26
N ILE A 783 -6.64 47.40 -1.69
CA ILE A 783 -7.43 46.90 -2.83
C ILE A 783 -6.63 47.13 -4.12
N GLY A 784 -6.11 48.34 -4.33
CA GLY A 784 -5.32 48.71 -5.50
C GLY A 784 -4.08 47.83 -5.65
N GLN A 785 -3.34 47.60 -4.55
CA GLN A 785 -2.20 46.68 -4.53
C GLN A 785 -2.60 45.29 -5.04
N GLY A 786 -3.69 44.71 -4.50
CA GLY A 786 -4.17 43.40 -4.93
C GLY A 786 -4.55 43.35 -6.41
N GLN A 787 -5.26 44.37 -6.90
CA GLN A 787 -5.69 44.43 -8.31
C GLN A 787 -4.51 44.59 -9.27
N LEU A 788 -3.49 45.37 -8.92
CA LEU A 788 -2.29 45.53 -9.75
C LEU A 788 -1.51 44.21 -9.87
N ILE A 789 -1.37 43.46 -8.78
CA ILE A 789 -0.73 42.13 -8.81
C ILE A 789 -1.55 41.17 -9.68
N ARG A 790 -2.87 41.11 -9.48
CA ARG A 790 -3.77 40.26 -10.28
C ARG A 790 -3.71 40.60 -11.77
N ARG A 791 -3.63 41.89 -12.11
CA ARG A 791 -3.46 42.35 -13.49
C ARG A 791 -2.14 41.84 -14.09
N GLN A 792 -1.03 41.89 -13.34
CA GLN A 792 0.23 41.34 -13.83
C GLN A 792 0.20 39.83 -14.01
N ILE A 793 -0.46 39.10 -13.10
CA ILE A 793 -0.67 37.65 -13.26
C ILE A 793 -1.50 37.37 -14.52
N ALA A 794 -2.59 38.11 -14.74
CA ALA A 794 -3.44 37.94 -15.92
C ALA A 794 -2.69 38.20 -17.23
N ASN A 795 -1.88 39.27 -17.28
CA ASN A 795 -1.05 39.58 -18.43
C ASN A 795 -0.05 38.45 -18.75
N LEU A 796 0.61 37.91 -17.71
CA LEU A 796 1.56 36.81 -17.86
C LEU A 796 0.88 35.53 -18.36
N LEU A 797 -0.27 35.18 -17.79
CA LEU A 797 -1.05 34.01 -18.19
C LEU A 797 -1.58 34.13 -19.63
N GLN A 798 -2.03 35.33 -20.02
CA GLN A 798 -2.47 35.60 -21.38
C GLN A 798 -1.32 35.44 -22.37
N PHE A 799 -0.14 36.00 -22.04
CA PHE A 799 1.06 35.88 -22.85
C PHE A 799 1.51 34.41 -22.99
N GLY A 800 1.57 33.66 -21.88
CA GLY A 800 1.89 32.23 -21.89
C GLY A 800 0.90 31.41 -22.73
N CYS A 801 -0.40 31.67 -22.61
CA CYS A 801 -1.43 30.98 -23.41
C CYS A 801 -1.31 31.27 -24.92
N GLN A 802 -0.96 32.51 -25.29
CA GLN A 802 -0.73 32.88 -26.69
C GLN A 802 0.47 32.16 -27.32
N LEU A 803 1.49 31.85 -26.51
CA LEU A 803 2.69 31.13 -26.96
C LEU A 803 2.49 29.62 -26.99
N ASP A 804 2.02 29.02 -25.89
CA ASP A 804 1.98 27.57 -25.73
C ASP A 804 0.75 26.93 -26.39
N ALA A 805 -0.37 27.66 -26.45
CA ALA A 805 -1.67 27.14 -26.87
C ALA A 805 -2.43 28.11 -27.78
N HIS A 806 -1.74 28.63 -28.80
CA HIS A 806 -2.23 29.71 -29.66
C HIS A 806 -3.64 29.46 -30.25
N LEU A 807 -3.90 28.25 -30.74
CA LEU A 807 -5.20 27.90 -31.34
C LEU A 807 -6.34 27.91 -30.31
N LEU A 808 -6.08 27.43 -29.09
CA LEU A 808 -7.06 27.45 -28.00
C LEU A 808 -7.34 28.89 -27.55
N TYR A 809 -6.28 29.71 -27.47
CA TYR A 809 -6.42 31.13 -27.16
C TYR A 809 -7.29 31.86 -28.20
N GLN A 810 -7.00 31.69 -29.50
CA GLN A 810 -7.79 32.31 -30.57
C GLN A 810 -9.24 31.85 -30.56
N SER A 811 -9.48 30.55 -30.31
CA SER A 811 -10.82 30.00 -30.21
C SER A 811 -11.59 30.62 -29.04
N LEU A 812 -10.95 30.75 -27.87
CA LEU A 812 -11.53 31.36 -26.68
C LEU A 812 -11.77 32.86 -26.84
N ASP A 813 -10.83 33.60 -27.45
CA ASP A 813 -10.99 35.04 -27.72
C ASP A 813 -12.12 35.29 -28.73
N THR A 814 -12.18 34.49 -29.80
CA THR A 814 -13.27 34.54 -30.78
C THR A 814 -14.61 34.25 -30.12
N PHE A 815 -14.67 33.21 -29.28
CA PHE A 815 -15.86 32.87 -28.50
C PHE A 815 -16.27 34.01 -27.56
N ASN A 816 -15.35 34.54 -26.75
CA ASN A 816 -15.62 35.64 -25.82
C ASN A 816 -16.11 36.91 -26.54
N ARG A 817 -15.47 37.27 -27.67
CA ARG A 817 -15.90 38.42 -28.48
C ARG A 817 -17.27 38.19 -29.09
N SER A 818 -17.55 36.99 -29.60
CA SER A 818 -18.86 36.64 -30.16
C SER A 818 -19.95 36.76 -29.09
N LEU A 819 -19.72 36.22 -27.90
CA LEU A 819 -20.63 36.28 -26.76
C LEU A 819 -20.90 37.73 -26.33
N VAL A 820 -19.84 38.55 -26.17
CA VAL A 820 -19.99 39.97 -25.82
C VAL A 820 -20.77 40.73 -26.91
N ASN A 821 -20.55 40.41 -28.18
CA ASN A 821 -21.27 41.02 -29.29
C ASN A 821 -22.75 40.59 -29.31
N GLU A 822 -23.06 39.33 -29.01
CA GLU A 822 -24.44 38.85 -28.85
C GLU A 822 -25.15 39.55 -27.69
N VAL A 823 -24.50 39.66 -26.53
CA VAL A 823 -25.04 40.40 -25.38
C VAL A 823 -25.29 41.87 -25.73
N LYS A 824 -24.35 42.52 -26.42
CA LYS A 824 -24.52 43.92 -26.89
C LYS A 824 -25.67 44.05 -27.90
N ARG A 825 -25.81 43.10 -28.84
CA ARG A 825 -26.89 43.07 -29.83
C ARG A 825 -28.25 42.87 -29.17
N HIS A 826 -28.33 42.01 -28.15
CA HIS A 826 -29.54 41.85 -27.35
C HIS A 826 -29.92 43.16 -26.65
N TYR A 827 -28.99 43.84 -25.97
CA TYR A 827 -29.31 45.12 -25.33
C TYR A 827 -29.63 46.25 -26.31
N ALA A 828 -29.12 46.18 -27.55
CA ALA A 828 -29.46 47.13 -28.61
C ALA A 828 -30.84 46.87 -29.23
N GLN A 829 -31.22 45.60 -29.43
CA GLN A 829 -32.49 45.18 -30.03
C GLN A 829 -33.03 43.92 -29.33
N PRO A 830 -33.68 44.08 -28.16
CA PRO A 830 -34.12 42.96 -27.33
C PRO A 830 -35.17 42.06 -27.99
N GLU A 831 -35.96 42.63 -28.91
CA GLU A 831 -37.05 41.94 -29.60
C GLU A 831 -36.58 41.07 -30.78
N GLN A 832 -35.41 41.35 -31.36
CA GLN A 832 -34.89 40.64 -32.54
C GLN A 832 -33.78 39.64 -32.20
N HIS A 833 -33.08 39.84 -31.09
CA HIS A 833 -31.98 38.99 -30.67
C HIS A 833 -32.23 38.44 -29.27
N PRO A 834 -32.45 37.12 -29.10
CA PRO A 834 -32.62 36.54 -27.77
C PRO A 834 -31.32 36.61 -26.96
N TYR A 835 -31.45 36.73 -25.63
CA TYR A 835 -30.29 36.64 -24.74
C TYR A 835 -29.68 35.22 -24.79
N PRO A 836 -28.35 35.06 -24.70
CA PRO A 836 -27.73 33.73 -24.70
C PRO A 836 -28.37 32.80 -23.66
N ALA A 837 -28.76 31.60 -24.08
CA ALA A 837 -29.49 30.65 -23.23
C ALA A 837 -28.65 30.22 -22.01
N LYS A 838 -29.29 30.14 -20.84
CA LYS A 838 -28.64 29.68 -19.58
C LYS A 838 -28.18 28.22 -19.64
N GLU A 839 -28.76 27.42 -20.53
CA GLU A 839 -28.40 26.01 -20.75
C GLU A 839 -27.24 25.82 -21.75
N ASN A 840 -26.62 26.91 -22.21
CA ASN A 840 -25.48 26.79 -23.12
C ASN A 840 -24.32 26.09 -22.38
N PRO A 841 -23.86 24.91 -22.85
CA PRO A 841 -22.78 24.16 -22.20
C PRO A 841 -21.45 24.92 -22.16
N LEU A 842 -21.30 25.95 -23.00
CA LEU A 842 -20.12 26.83 -23.05
C LEU A 842 -20.19 28.00 -22.04
N MET A 843 -21.31 28.19 -21.33
CA MET A 843 -21.55 29.28 -20.37
C MET A 843 -21.52 28.83 -18.90
N PHE A 844 -21.01 27.63 -18.62
CA PHE A 844 -21.02 26.98 -17.29
C PHE A 844 -20.42 27.83 -16.13
N GLU A 845 -19.46 28.73 -16.38
CA GLU A 845 -18.88 29.58 -15.31
C GLU A 845 -19.69 30.86 -15.01
N THR A 846 -20.70 31.18 -15.82
CA THR A 846 -21.60 32.34 -15.63
C THR A 846 -22.92 32.00 -14.92
N THR A 847 -23.15 30.70 -14.68
CA THR A 847 -24.20 30.12 -13.84
C THR A 847 -23.62 29.68 -12.51
#